data_AF-A0A9D5KUZ5-F1
#
_entry.id   AF-A0A9D5KUZ5-F1
#
_cell.length_a   1.000
_cell.length_b   1.000
_cell.length_c   1.000
_cell.angle_alpha   90.00
_cell.angle_beta   90.00
_cell.angle_gamma   90.00
#
_symmetry.space_group_name_H-M   'P 1'
#
loop_
_entity.id
_entity.type
_entity.pdbx_description
1 polymer ?
#
loop_
_entity_poly.entity_id
_entity_poly.type
_entity_poly.pdbx_seq_one_letter_code
_entity_poly.pdbx_strand_id
1 'polypeptide(L)'
;MIIKNIKIRNYKTYLSLDLDLSVQSDRPIILIGGMNGGGKTTLFEAICGALYGLKIKDKDHFKELINNGGVGTVKPEISLELTFEGLVLGQKKKYILKRTYILNSSEKPVESVSLNMGGTPFVYGTATPMAIRAEQEQQVNKIIKANLPQELSKYFLFDAMQSSELLKENVFAQIIKENIESVMGFNKYLQLKRAAQHVQQEWAARRLEAQQEQDEYNSLVAKKTELETLQQVNLSEQDKCYKLIVAMQESYDTAKEGVKNDADTQRKIDGLETSINETNELASRYNSQLKSVVDTLELNVFFPKLAEGITPEVDKILRLKKALSQEQEGRLSLEQIKEVTSKIISYMKGKFLCPEETDTEEIINYVQRTQKQLESEDQYSFLDESELEALQDLTKANAVNEFIALDRLHKDIETRLDLLDNQTRQVNILRSSLVGGNATIISEFEDAKQRLIVLKKEYTEREGAIRKLDRQIHNIDVQIQQEPDIKYDTLVSLRPFFEDVVNSLLRRKKEKIEEDMREQLNKLLISYKGYISRVELSDSMQDFNIKLYHKAGNEISLNQLNAASKQIFIQVLLKVLRNLGDYNPPVMIDTVMGVLDEESRDVLMEEYFPSLADQTILLCTTSEIRKDSDYKKIEGFVSRSYTLKRNIEAQNTTVEDGYFGIQLSD
;
A
#
# COMPACT_ATOMS: atom_id res chain seq x y z
N MET A 1 4.24 9.34 -36.84
CA MET A 1 3.02 9.21 -37.67
C MET A 1 3.18 10.12 -38.87
N ILE A 2 2.88 9.65 -40.08
CA ILE A 2 2.86 10.49 -41.30
C ILE A 2 1.49 10.34 -41.97
N ILE A 3 0.77 11.45 -42.13
CA ILE A 3 -0.50 11.49 -42.86
C ILE A 3 -0.19 11.35 -44.34
N LYS A 4 -0.88 10.44 -45.03
CA LYS A 4 -0.70 10.21 -46.46
C LYS A 4 -1.82 10.82 -47.30
N ASN A 5 -3.05 10.77 -46.79
CA ASN A 5 -4.20 11.22 -47.57
C ASN A 5 -5.35 11.62 -46.65
N ILE A 6 -6.10 12.67 -47.03
CA ILE A 6 -7.36 13.04 -46.41
C ILE A 6 -8.46 13.09 -47.47
N LYS A 7 -9.57 12.39 -47.20
CA LYS A 7 -10.80 12.47 -47.99
C LYS A 7 -11.91 13.06 -47.16
N ILE A 8 -12.57 14.06 -47.70
CA ILE A 8 -13.68 14.76 -47.05
C ILE A 8 -14.88 14.68 -47.99
N ARG A 9 -16.05 14.31 -47.46
CA ARG A 9 -17.32 14.37 -48.17
C ARG A 9 -18.33 15.14 -47.34
N ASN A 10 -18.95 16.12 -48.00
CA ASN A 10 -20.08 16.89 -47.53
C ASN A 10 -19.89 17.54 -46.14
N TYR A 11 -18.72 18.13 -45.90
CA TYR A 11 -18.35 18.75 -44.62
C TYR A 11 -18.02 20.23 -44.80
N LYS A 12 -18.80 21.11 -44.14
CA LYS A 12 -18.68 22.57 -44.15
C LYS A 12 -18.49 23.11 -45.57
N THR A 13 -17.30 23.58 -45.92
CA THR A 13 -17.02 24.18 -47.23
C THR A 13 -16.66 23.17 -48.32
N TYR A 14 -16.39 21.91 -47.97
CA TYR A 14 -16.00 20.85 -48.90
C TYR A 14 -17.16 19.92 -49.23
N LEU A 15 -17.57 19.89 -50.50
CA LEU A 15 -18.54 18.91 -51.00
C LEU A 15 -17.87 17.55 -51.22
N SER A 16 -16.70 17.55 -51.86
CA SER A 16 -15.83 16.39 -52.02
C SER A 16 -14.39 16.86 -52.11
N LEU A 17 -13.50 16.25 -51.35
CA LEU A 17 -12.06 16.47 -51.37
C LEU A 17 -11.34 15.13 -51.30
N ASP A 18 -10.30 14.96 -52.09
CA ASP A 18 -9.31 13.89 -51.98
C ASP A 18 -7.94 14.55 -52.12
N LEU A 19 -7.18 14.63 -51.03
CA LEU A 19 -5.95 15.40 -50.96
C LEU A 19 -4.79 14.55 -50.46
N ASP A 20 -3.80 14.40 -51.33
CA ASP A 20 -2.53 13.71 -51.04
C ASP A 20 -1.65 14.60 -50.15
N LEU A 21 -1.27 14.04 -49.01
CA LEU A 21 -0.41 14.69 -48.02
C LEU A 21 0.89 13.92 -47.84
N SER A 22 1.34 13.15 -48.83
CA SER A 22 2.64 12.47 -48.78
C SER A 22 3.82 13.45 -48.86
N VAL A 23 4.90 13.14 -48.13
CA VAL A 23 6.16 13.88 -48.11
C VAL A 23 7.35 12.98 -48.45
N GLN A 24 8.40 13.59 -49.00
CA GLN A 24 9.73 13.02 -49.22
C GLN A 24 10.64 13.30 -48.02
N SER A 25 11.73 12.54 -47.87
CA SER A 25 12.61 12.59 -46.68
C SER A 25 13.40 13.89 -46.54
N ASP A 26 13.72 14.53 -47.66
CA ASP A 26 14.48 15.79 -47.78
C ASP A 26 13.57 17.02 -47.95
N ARG A 27 12.31 16.80 -48.33
CA ARG A 27 11.30 17.85 -48.51
C ARG A 27 10.10 17.64 -47.54
N PRO A 28 10.21 17.91 -46.24
CA PRO A 28 9.18 17.53 -45.26
C PRO A 28 7.91 18.40 -45.26
N ILE A 29 7.85 19.46 -46.09
CA ILE A 29 6.81 20.49 -46.00
C ILE A 29 5.70 20.28 -47.05
N ILE A 30 4.46 20.46 -46.64
CA ILE A 30 3.29 20.58 -47.51
C ILE A 30 2.71 21.98 -47.33
N LEU A 31 2.63 22.73 -48.42
CA LEU A 31 2.19 24.12 -48.40
C LEU A 31 0.78 24.24 -48.98
N ILE A 32 -0.19 24.66 -48.18
CA ILE A 32 -1.58 24.82 -48.59
C ILE A 32 -1.97 26.29 -48.49
N GLY A 33 -2.04 26.95 -49.65
CA GLY A 33 -2.50 28.32 -49.81
C GLY A 33 -4.02 28.40 -49.85
N GLY A 34 -4.61 29.43 -49.25
CA GLY A 34 -6.02 29.75 -49.44
C GLY A 34 -6.37 31.13 -48.93
N MET A 35 -7.35 31.79 -49.54
CA MET A 35 -7.88 33.06 -49.03
C MET A 35 -8.59 32.86 -47.67
N ASN A 36 -8.87 33.94 -46.95
CA ASN A 36 -9.70 33.86 -45.73
C ASN A 36 -11.11 33.38 -46.09
N GLY A 37 -11.64 32.42 -45.33
CA GLY A 37 -12.87 31.70 -45.69
C GLY A 37 -12.70 30.68 -46.82
N GLY A 38 -11.48 30.47 -47.33
CA GLY A 38 -11.17 29.52 -48.41
C GLY A 38 -11.16 28.04 -48.02
N GLY A 39 -11.50 27.70 -46.77
CA GLY A 39 -11.56 26.30 -46.30
C GLY A 39 -10.35 25.80 -45.51
N LYS A 40 -9.32 26.63 -45.28
CA LYS A 40 -8.11 26.26 -44.49
C LYS A 40 -8.45 25.67 -43.12
N THR A 41 -9.13 26.45 -42.28
CA THR A 41 -9.57 26.02 -40.94
C THR A 41 -10.51 24.82 -41.02
N THR A 42 -11.35 24.72 -42.06
CA THR A 42 -12.20 23.55 -42.29
C THR A 42 -11.39 22.28 -42.57
N LEU A 43 -10.30 22.36 -43.35
CA LEU A 43 -9.41 21.24 -43.60
C LEU A 43 -8.71 20.79 -42.32
N PHE A 44 -8.26 21.75 -41.52
CA PHE A 44 -7.69 21.50 -40.20
C PHE A 44 -8.67 20.76 -39.28
N GLU A 45 -9.90 21.28 -39.15
CA GLU A 45 -10.97 20.66 -38.35
C GLU A 45 -11.37 19.29 -38.88
N ALA A 46 -11.32 19.07 -40.20
CA ALA A 46 -11.62 17.79 -40.81
C ALA A 46 -10.58 16.71 -40.46
N ILE A 47 -9.28 17.05 -40.43
CA ILE A 47 -8.22 16.12 -40.01
C ILE A 47 -8.37 15.80 -38.52
N CYS A 48 -8.59 16.81 -37.68
CA CYS A 48 -8.87 16.62 -36.25
C CYS A 48 -10.14 15.80 -36.02
N GLY A 49 -11.20 16.06 -36.79
CA GLY A 49 -12.47 15.35 -36.74
C GLY A 49 -12.34 13.90 -37.20
N ALA A 50 -11.51 13.60 -38.20
CA ALA A 50 -11.24 12.23 -38.62
C ALA A 50 -10.54 11.43 -37.50
N LEU A 51 -9.58 12.04 -36.80
CA LEU A 51 -8.85 11.40 -35.69
C LEU A 51 -9.73 11.21 -34.45
N TYR A 52 -10.32 12.29 -33.93
CA TYR A 52 -10.95 12.31 -32.60
C TYR A 52 -12.48 12.31 -32.62
N GLY A 53 -13.09 12.45 -33.79
CA GLY A 53 -14.54 12.53 -33.97
C GLY A 53 -15.09 13.96 -33.86
N LEU A 54 -16.22 14.18 -34.53
CA LEU A 54 -17.00 15.41 -34.45
C LEU A 54 -17.99 15.31 -33.27
N LYS A 55 -17.94 16.27 -32.34
CA LYS A 55 -18.88 16.35 -31.20
C LYS A 55 -20.22 16.98 -31.63
N ILE A 56 -21.00 16.23 -32.41
CA ILE A 56 -22.30 16.67 -32.93
C ILE A 56 -23.37 16.48 -31.85
N LYS A 57 -24.06 17.57 -31.48
CA LYS A 57 -25.00 17.60 -30.33
C LYS A 57 -26.42 17.25 -30.74
N ASP A 58 -26.89 17.85 -31.83
CA ASP A 58 -28.26 17.78 -32.30
C ASP A 58 -28.33 17.84 -33.84
N LYS A 59 -29.56 17.80 -34.35
CA LYS A 59 -29.87 17.86 -35.79
C LYS A 59 -29.42 19.18 -36.42
N ASP A 60 -29.57 20.29 -35.71
CA ASP A 60 -29.28 21.62 -36.25
C ASP A 60 -27.77 21.80 -36.38
N HIS A 61 -26.99 21.39 -35.38
CA HIS A 61 -25.54 21.33 -35.47
C HIS A 61 -25.07 20.38 -36.58
N PHE A 62 -25.73 19.23 -36.80
CA PHE A 62 -25.40 18.36 -37.93
C PHE A 62 -25.63 19.05 -39.28
N LYS A 63 -26.74 19.78 -39.43
CA LYS A 63 -27.06 20.54 -40.64
C LYS A 63 -26.09 21.69 -40.89
N GLU A 64 -25.62 22.36 -39.84
CA GLU A 64 -24.58 23.41 -39.93
C GLU A 64 -23.24 22.85 -40.43
N LEU A 65 -22.94 21.59 -40.12
CA LEU A 65 -21.71 20.92 -40.55
C LEU A 65 -21.80 20.33 -41.96
N ILE A 66 -23.00 20.17 -42.53
CA ILE A 66 -23.18 19.72 -43.91
C ILE A 66 -22.82 20.84 -44.89
N ASN A 67 -22.33 20.47 -46.07
CA ASN A 67 -22.11 21.45 -47.12
C ASN A 67 -23.43 21.96 -47.71
N ASN A 68 -23.64 23.28 -47.66
CA ASN A 68 -24.85 23.92 -48.19
C ASN A 68 -25.05 23.72 -49.70
N GLY A 69 -23.98 23.56 -50.49
CA GLY A 69 -24.06 23.28 -51.93
C GLY A 69 -24.48 21.85 -52.26
N GLY A 70 -24.41 20.92 -51.29
CA GLY A 70 -24.85 19.53 -51.43
C GLY A 70 -26.29 19.28 -50.97
N VAL A 71 -26.98 20.28 -50.43
CA VAL A 71 -28.33 20.13 -49.86
C VAL A 71 -29.33 19.83 -50.98
N GLY A 72 -29.98 18.66 -50.89
CA GLY A 72 -30.98 18.19 -51.87
C GLY A 72 -30.40 17.47 -53.10
N THR A 73 -29.08 17.53 -53.31
CA THR A 73 -28.39 16.85 -54.43
C THR A 73 -27.62 15.62 -53.98
N VAL A 74 -27.07 15.65 -52.76
CA VAL A 74 -26.29 14.55 -52.17
C VAL A 74 -26.98 14.08 -50.89
N LYS A 75 -26.81 12.80 -50.55
CA LYS A 75 -27.29 12.27 -49.27
C LYS A 75 -26.69 13.09 -48.10
N PRO A 76 -27.48 13.44 -47.07
CA PRO A 76 -27.01 14.19 -45.91
C PRO A 76 -26.17 13.30 -45.00
N GLU A 77 -24.99 12.93 -45.50
CA GLU A 77 -23.97 12.09 -44.88
C GLU A 77 -22.65 12.84 -44.89
N ILE A 78 -22.02 12.99 -43.72
CA ILE A 78 -20.67 13.54 -43.59
C ILE A 78 -19.70 12.35 -43.53
N SER A 79 -18.65 12.35 -44.34
CA SER A 79 -17.61 11.32 -44.27
C SER A 79 -16.21 11.93 -44.26
N LEU A 80 -15.42 11.55 -43.25
CA LEU A 80 -14.04 11.96 -43.07
C LEU A 80 -13.16 10.70 -43.06
N GLU A 81 -12.25 10.57 -44.02
CA GLU A 81 -11.35 9.42 -44.12
C GLU A 81 -9.90 9.90 -44.15
N LEU A 82 -9.13 9.50 -43.15
CA LEU A 82 -7.72 9.81 -42.98
C LEU A 82 -6.88 8.56 -43.16
N THR A 83 -5.93 8.61 -44.09
CA THR A 83 -4.91 7.58 -44.27
C THR A 83 -3.59 8.06 -43.67
N PHE A 84 -2.99 7.27 -42.79
CA PHE A 84 -1.70 7.60 -42.18
C PHE A 84 -0.84 6.36 -41.94
N GLU A 85 0.45 6.57 -41.79
CA GLU A 85 1.42 5.54 -41.43
C GLU A 85 1.90 5.73 -39.99
N GLY A 86 1.90 4.63 -39.23
CA GLY A 86 2.35 4.58 -37.85
C GLY A 86 3.43 3.51 -37.65
N LEU A 87 4.26 3.68 -36.63
CA LEU A 87 5.26 2.69 -36.22
C LEU A 87 4.66 1.80 -35.13
N VAL A 88 4.60 0.50 -35.36
CA VAL A 88 4.19 -0.49 -34.34
C VAL A 88 5.23 -1.60 -34.31
N LEU A 89 5.86 -1.80 -33.15
CA LEU A 89 6.91 -2.80 -32.94
C LEU A 89 8.05 -2.69 -33.97
N GLY A 90 8.42 -1.46 -34.35
CA GLY A 90 9.48 -1.18 -35.33
C GLY A 90 9.07 -1.34 -36.81
N GLN A 91 7.85 -1.77 -37.11
CA GLN A 91 7.35 -1.88 -38.48
C GLN A 91 6.40 -0.72 -38.82
N LYS A 92 6.58 -0.14 -40.01
CA LYS A 92 5.64 0.86 -40.57
C LYS A 92 4.37 0.15 -41.02
N LYS A 93 3.23 0.52 -40.43
CA LYS A 93 1.91 0.03 -40.81
C LYS A 93 1.04 1.17 -41.34
N LYS A 94 0.25 0.86 -42.37
CA LYS A 94 -0.73 1.77 -42.97
C LYS A 94 -2.08 1.63 -42.27
N TYR A 95 -2.64 2.75 -41.90
CA TYR A 95 -3.93 2.90 -41.24
C TYR A 95 -4.88 3.70 -42.12
N ILE A 96 -6.12 3.23 -42.25
CA ILE A 96 -7.20 3.97 -42.90
C ILE A 96 -8.31 4.13 -41.88
N LEU A 97 -8.47 5.35 -41.34
CA LEU A 97 -9.48 5.69 -40.36
C LEU A 97 -10.59 6.48 -41.05
N LYS A 98 -11.80 5.93 -41.06
CA LYS A 98 -12.99 6.54 -41.64
C LYS A 98 -14.05 6.75 -40.58
N ARG A 99 -14.57 7.97 -40.49
CA ARG A 99 -15.72 8.34 -39.67
C ARG A 99 -16.85 8.83 -40.57
N THR A 100 -18.04 8.32 -40.33
CA THR A 100 -19.26 8.67 -41.06
C THR A 100 -20.33 9.11 -40.07
N TYR A 101 -20.99 10.24 -40.35
CA TYR A 101 -22.09 10.78 -39.54
C TYR A 101 -23.35 10.88 -40.40
N ILE A 102 -24.46 10.34 -39.88
CA ILE A 102 -25.78 10.36 -40.52
C ILE A 102 -26.86 10.69 -39.47
N LEU A 103 -28.01 11.19 -39.92
CA LEU A 103 -29.20 11.26 -39.07
C LEU A 103 -29.98 9.93 -39.16
N ASN A 104 -30.37 9.38 -38.02
CA ASN A 104 -31.25 8.22 -37.99
C ASN A 104 -32.72 8.60 -38.28
N SER A 105 -33.61 7.62 -38.33
CA SER A 105 -35.05 7.84 -38.57
C SER A 105 -35.74 8.72 -37.51
N SER A 106 -35.13 8.91 -36.34
CA SER A 106 -35.58 9.81 -35.28
C SER A 106 -34.84 11.16 -35.28
N GLU A 107 -34.15 11.48 -36.38
CA GLU A 107 -33.39 12.71 -36.60
C GLU A 107 -32.27 12.97 -35.58
N LYS A 108 -31.76 11.91 -34.93
CA LYS A 108 -30.58 11.99 -34.06
C LYS A 108 -29.31 11.66 -34.83
N PRO A 109 -28.20 12.40 -34.60
CA PRO A 109 -26.93 12.10 -35.22
C PRO A 109 -26.38 10.76 -34.72
N VAL A 110 -25.94 9.93 -35.66
CA VAL A 110 -25.34 8.61 -35.45
C VAL A 110 -23.97 8.60 -36.10
N GLU A 111 -22.98 8.10 -35.36
CA GLU A 111 -21.61 7.94 -35.80
C GLU A 111 -21.31 6.47 -36.13
N SER A 112 -20.57 6.26 -37.22
CA SER A 112 -19.95 4.99 -37.59
C SER A 112 -18.46 5.22 -37.81
N VAL A 113 -17.63 4.42 -37.16
CA VAL A 113 -16.17 4.48 -37.20
C VAL A 113 -15.63 3.16 -37.76
N SER A 114 -14.72 3.25 -38.72
CA SER A 114 -14.03 2.12 -39.31
C SER A 114 -12.54 2.41 -39.37
N LEU A 115 -11.73 1.57 -38.75
CA LEU A 115 -10.28 1.62 -38.81
C LEU A 115 -9.76 0.34 -39.48
N ASN A 116 -9.06 0.48 -40.60
CA ASN A 116 -8.35 -0.64 -41.22
C ASN A 116 -6.86 -0.54 -40.91
N MET A 117 -6.31 -1.55 -40.24
CA MET A 117 -4.89 -1.68 -39.91
C MET A 117 -4.27 -2.76 -40.79
N GLY A 118 -3.59 -2.38 -41.88
CA GLY A 118 -2.87 -3.33 -42.74
C GLY A 118 -3.71 -4.52 -43.25
N GLY A 119 -5.04 -4.36 -43.39
CA GLY A 119 -5.97 -5.39 -43.84
C GLY A 119 -6.98 -5.87 -42.78
N THR A 120 -6.74 -5.63 -41.49
CA THR A 120 -7.70 -6.00 -40.42
C THR A 120 -8.64 -4.83 -40.09
N PRO A 121 -9.96 -4.97 -40.33
CA PRO A 121 -10.93 -3.91 -40.04
C PRO A 121 -11.46 -3.98 -38.60
N PHE A 122 -11.46 -2.83 -37.92
CA PHE A 122 -12.13 -2.59 -36.64
C PHE A 122 -13.29 -1.63 -36.90
N VAL A 123 -14.53 -2.04 -36.63
CA VAL A 123 -15.72 -1.24 -36.94
C VAL A 123 -16.62 -1.15 -35.72
N TYR A 124 -17.01 0.06 -35.37
CA TYR A 124 -17.97 0.32 -34.29
C TYR A 124 -18.79 1.58 -34.60
N GLY A 125 -19.98 1.69 -34.02
CA GLY A 125 -20.82 2.87 -34.18
C GLY A 125 -21.93 2.92 -33.15
N THR A 126 -22.80 3.94 -33.26
CA THR A 126 -23.93 4.11 -32.33
C THR A 126 -24.93 2.95 -32.40
N ALA A 127 -24.98 2.22 -33.52
CA ALA A 127 -25.85 1.06 -33.71
C ALA A 127 -25.24 -0.29 -33.26
N THR A 128 -23.97 -0.31 -32.84
CA THR A 128 -23.28 -1.53 -32.38
C THR A 128 -23.67 -1.83 -30.91
N PRO A 129 -23.82 -3.11 -30.51
CA PRO A 129 -24.08 -3.47 -29.11
C PRO A 129 -23.05 -2.87 -28.15
N MET A 130 -23.49 -2.39 -26.97
CA MET A 130 -22.65 -1.60 -26.04
C MET A 130 -21.34 -2.30 -25.64
N ALA A 131 -21.36 -3.60 -25.36
CA ALA A 131 -20.17 -4.34 -24.97
C ALA A 131 -19.12 -4.40 -26.09
N ILE A 132 -19.56 -4.72 -27.32
CA ILE A 132 -18.70 -4.80 -28.51
C ILE A 132 -18.18 -3.40 -28.87
N ARG A 133 -19.04 -2.38 -28.77
CA ARG A 133 -18.65 -0.98 -29.00
C ARG A 133 -17.55 -0.57 -28.04
N ALA A 134 -17.71 -0.81 -26.74
CA ALA A 134 -16.71 -0.41 -25.74
C ALA A 134 -15.34 -1.04 -26.03
N GLU A 135 -15.29 -2.33 -26.38
CA GLU A 135 -14.05 -3.02 -26.71
C GLU A 135 -13.39 -2.46 -27.98
N GLN A 136 -14.14 -2.35 -29.07
CA GLN A 136 -13.65 -1.87 -30.37
C GLN A 136 -13.24 -0.39 -30.31
N GLU A 137 -14.04 0.45 -29.64
CA GLU A 137 -13.74 1.85 -29.40
C GLU A 137 -12.46 2.00 -28.57
N GLN A 138 -12.26 1.16 -27.54
CA GLN A 138 -11.04 1.16 -26.76
C GLN A 138 -9.82 0.75 -27.60
N GLN A 139 -9.94 -0.25 -28.48
CA GLN A 139 -8.86 -0.67 -29.38
C GLN A 139 -8.48 0.42 -30.38
N VAL A 140 -9.46 1.04 -31.05
CA VAL A 140 -9.23 2.14 -31.99
C VAL A 140 -8.63 3.35 -31.27
N ASN A 141 -9.14 3.71 -30.10
CA ASN A 141 -8.58 4.79 -29.28
C ASN A 141 -7.16 4.49 -28.80
N LYS A 142 -6.81 3.23 -28.49
CA LYS A 142 -5.42 2.84 -28.17
C LYS A 142 -4.50 3.07 -29.38
N ILE A 143 -4.94 2.73 -30.59
CA ILE A 143 -4.14 2.93 -31.81
C ILE A 143 -3.96 4.42 -32.11
N ILE A 144 -5.01 5.22 -31.98
CA ILE A 144 -4.93 6.68 -32.16
C ILE A 144 -3.99 7.27 -31.10
N LYS A 145 -4.19 6.95 -29.81
CA LYS A 145 -3.33 7.42 -28.72
C LYS A 145 -1.86 7.00 -28.87
N ALA A 146 -1.57 5.84 -29.43
CA ALA A 146 -0.20 5.40 -29.67
C ALA A 146 0.50 6.23 -30.77
N ASN A 147 -0.25 6.76 -31.74
CA ASN A 147 0.30 7.55 -32.84
C ASN A 147 0.29 9.06 -32.58
N LEU A 148 -0.85 9.58 -32.11
CA LEU A 148 -1.06 10.97 -31.72
C LEU A 148 -2.16 11.05 -30.64
N PRO A 149 -1.79 11.19 -29.35
CA PRO A 149 -2.75 11.46 -28.28
C PRO A 149 -3.54 12.75 -28.53
N GLN A 150 -4.82 12.75 -28.12
CA GLN A 150 -5.69 13.92 -28.27
C GLN A 150 -5.20 15.12 -27.44
N GLU A 151 -4.56 14.86 -26.30
CA GLU A 151 -3.96 15.88 -25.46
C GLU A 151 -2.81 16.59 -26.19
N LEU A 152 -2.06 15.84 -27.00
CA LEU A 152 -0.95 16.34 -27.80
C LEU A 152 -1.40 17.01 -29.11
N SER A 153 -2.58 16.65 -29.60
CA SER A 153 -3.08 17.16 -30.87
C SER A 153 -3.22 18.67 -30.88
N LYS A 154 -3.58 19.29 -29.74
CA LYS A 154 -3.71 20.76 -29.62
C LYS A 154 -2.40 21.51 -29.86
N TYR A 155 -1.26 20.83 -29.72
CA TYR A 155 0.07 21.44 -29.81
C TYR A 155 0.74 21.15 -31.13
N PHE A 156 0.53 19.96 -31.70
CA PHE A 156 1.08 19.59 -33.00
C PHE A 156 0.15 19.95 -34.16
N LEU A 157 -1.16 19.97 -33.94
CA LEU A 157 -2.16 20.50 -34.86
C LEU A 157 -2.70 21.77 -34.19
N PHE A 158 -2.13 22.93 -34.53
CA PHE A 158 -2.49 24.19 -33.87
C PHE A 158 -3.00 25.26 -34.85
N ASP A 159 -4.05 25.95 -34.43
CA ASP A 159 -4.61 27.13 -35.09
C ASP A 159 -4.05 28.39 -34.40
N ALA A 160 -3.22 29.16 -35.11
CA ALA A 160 -2.58 30.33 -34.52
C ALA A 160 -3.56 31.48 -34.22
N MET A 161 -4.78 31.52 -34.78
CA MET A 161 -5.78 32.55 -34.45
C MET A 161 -6.42 32.32 -33.06
N GLN A 162 -6.76 31.08 -32.72
CA GLN A 162 -7.23 30.72 -31.37
C GLN A 162 -6.10 30.79 -30.32
N SER A 163 -4.85 30.71 -30.76
CA SER A 163 -3.65 30.67 -29.91
C SER A 163 -3.29 32.01 -29.23
N SER A 164 -3.96 33.12 -29.56
CA SER A 164 -3.77 34.39 -28.84
C SER A 164 -4.15 34.31 -27.36
N GLU A 165 -5.07 33.39 -27.01
CA GLU A 165 -5.46 33.10 -25.63
C GLU A 165 -4.39 32.30 -24.86
N LEU A 166 -3.56 31.52 -25.58
CA LEU A 166 -2.44 30.75 -25.03
C LEU A 166 -1.27 31.64 -24.57
N LEU A 167 -1.24 32.90 -25.02
CA LEU A 167 -0.19 33.89 -24.71
C LEU A 167 -0.51 34.75 -23.47
N LYS A 168 -1.65 34.52 -22.80
CA LYS A 168 -2.03 35.21 -21.55
C LYS A 168 -1.18 34.70 -20.36
N GLU A 169 -0.81 35.58 -19.43
CA GLU A 169 0.23 35.35 -18.40
C GLU A 169 0.03 34.09 -17.54
N ASN A 170 -1.16 33.91 -16.95
CA ASN A 170 -1.44 32.74 -16.09
C ASN A 170 -1.62 31.44 -16.88
N VAL A 171 -1.99 31.55 -18.15
CA VAL A 171 -2.29 30.42 -19.03
C VAL A 171 -0.99 29.87 -19.64
N PHE A 172 -0.02 30.74 -19.93
CA PHE A 172 1.26 30.38 -20.54
C PHE A 172 2.09 29.40 -19.68
N ALA A 173 2.26 29.68 -18.39
CA ALA A 173 3.01 28.80 -17.48
C ALA A 173 2.31 27.45 -17.28
N GLN A 174 0.98 27.46 -17.16
CA GLN A 174 0.18 26.25 -17.04
C GLN A 174 0.28 25.38 -18.31
N ILE A 175 0.24 26.00 -19.49
CA ILE A 175 0.39 25.29 -20.77
C ILE A 175 1.75 24.62 -20.88
N ILE A 176 2.83 25.31 -20.51
CA ILE A 176 4.18 24.72 -20.53
C ILE A 176 4.24 23.49 -19.63
N LYS A 177 3.65 23.58 -18.43
CA LYS A 177 3.56 22.46 -17.49
C LYS A 177 2.79 21.29 -18.09
N GLU A 178 1.57 21.52 -18.59
CA GLU A 178 0.71 20.50 -19.20
C GLU A 178 1.37 19.85 -20.44
N ASN A 179 2.08 20.65 -21.24
CA ASN A 179 2.87 20.21 -22.39
C ASN A 179 3.94 19.21 -22.00
N ILE A 180 4.72 19.53 -20.98
CA ILE A 180 5.80 18.68 -20.51
C ILE A 180 5.24 17.39 -19.91
N GLU A 181 4.16 17.47 -19.13
CA GLU A 181 3.51 16.28 -18.57
C GLU A 181 3.00 15.32 -19.65
N SER A 182 2.42 15.88 -20.71
CA SER A 182 1.78 15.12 -21.79
C SER A 182 2.81 14.57 -22.79
N VAL A 183 3.72 15.42 -23.28
CA VAL A 183 4.68 15.05 -24.35
C VAL A 183 5.76 14.10 -23.81
N MET A 184 6.21 14.29 -22.57
CA MET A 184 7.22 13.40 -21.96
C MET A 184 6.62 12.10 -21.41
N GLY A 185 5.29 11.96 -21.41
CA GLY A 185 4.60 10.76 -20.92
C GLY A 185 4.55 10.64 -19.40
N PHE A 186 4.86 11.71 -18.65
CA PHE A 186 4.79 11.73 -17.18
C PHE A 186 3.37 11.60 -16.65
N ASN A 187 2.37 11.97 -17.46
CA ASN A 187 0.95 11.87 -17.13
C ASN A 187 0.55 10.47 -16.62
N LYS A 188 1.17 9.38 -17.13
CA LYS A 188 0.90 8.01 -16.65
C LYS A 188 1.24 7.85 -15.16
N TYR A 189 2.42 8.31 -14.74
CA TYR A 189 2.86 8.23 -13.35
C TYR A 189 2.07 9.17 -12.44
N LEU A 190 1.70 10.36 -12.94
CA LEU A 190 0.83 11.28 -12.21
C LEU A 190 -0.58 10.70 -12.01
N GLN A 191 -1.12 9.99 -13.01
CA GLN A 191 -2.39 9.26 -12.87
C GLN A 191 -2.29 8.14 -11.84
N LEU A 192 -1.19 7.36 -11.86
CA LEU A 192 -0.94 6.33 -10.84
C LEU A 192 -0.81 6.92 -9.44
N LYS A 193 -0.14 8.08 -9.29
CA LYS A 193 -0.09 8.84 -8.04
C LYS A 193 -1.50 9.23 -7.55
N ARG A 194 -2.34 9.78 -8.42
CA ARG A 194 -3.73 10.16 -8.07
C ARG A 194 -4.57 8.95 -7.69
N ALA A 195 -4.44 7.85 -8.43
CA ALA A 195 -5.14 6.60 -8.13
C ALA A 195 -4.70 6.02 -6.77
N ALA A 196 -3.40 5.96 -6.49
CA ALA A 196 -2.86 5.54 -5.21
C ALA A 196 -3.36 6.44 -4.06
N GLN A 197 -3.42 7.76 -4.27
CA GLN A 197 -3.94 8.71 -3.29
C GLN A 197 -5.43 8.49 -3.00
N HIS A 198 -6.26 8.25 -4.02
CA HIS A 198 -7.68 7.98 -3.84
C HIS A 198 -7.90 6.71 -3.00
N VAL A 199 -7.21 5.62 -3.37
CA VAL A 199 -7.28 4.36 -2.63
C VAL A 199 -6.77 4.55 -1.20
N GLN A 200 -5.66 5.27 -1.00
CA GLN A 200 -5.14 5.58 0.34
C GLN A 200 -6.17 6.31 1.21
N GLN A 201 -6.91 7.28 0.65
CA GLN A 201 -7.95 8.02 1.37
C GLN A 201 -9.13 7.12 1.76
N GLU A 202 -9.59 6.25 0.86
CA GLU A 202 -10.66 5.29 1.15
C GLU A 202 -10.27 4.31 2.27
N TRP A 203 -9.05 3.77 2.22
CA TRP A 203 -8.54 2.86 3.25
C TRP A 203 -8.32 3.58 4.59
N ALA A 204 -7.84 4.82 4.57
CA ALA A 204 -7.70 5.62 5.79
C ALA A 204 -9.06 5.89 6.46
N ALA A 205 -10.10 6.20 5.67
CA ALA A 205 -11.46 6.40 6.19
C ALA A 205 -12.00 5.11 6.81
N ARG A 206 -11.90 3.97 6.11
CA ARG A 206 -12.32 2.66 6.64
C ARG A 206 -11.60 2.28 7.93
N ARG A 207 -10.31 2.58 8.04
CA ARG A 207 -9.54 2.29 9.26
C ARG A 207 -10.00 3.14 10.43
N LEU A 208 -10.35 4.40 10.18
CA LEU A 208 -10.83 5.31 11.20
C LEU A 208 -12.21 4.87 11.72
N GLU A 209 -13.09 4.42 10.82
CA GLU A 209 -14.38 3.80 11.17
C GLU A 209 -14.18 2.50 11.97
N ALA A 210 -13.33 1.58 11.50
CA ALA A 210 -13.04 0.33 12.22
C ALA A 210 -12.40 0.55 13.60
N GLN A 211 -11.53 1.57 13.72
CA GLN A 211 -10.92 1.93 14.99
C GLN A 211 -11.95 2.51 15.97
N GLN A 212 -12.89 3.35 15.49
CA GLN A 212 -14.00 3.85 16.30
C GLN A 212 -14.92 2.73 16.78
N GLU A 213 -15.26 1.78 15.90
CA GLU A 213 -16.06 0.60 16.27
C GLU A 213 -15.35 -0.27 17.31
N GLN A 214 -14.03 -0.43 17.19
CA GLN A 214 -13.22 -1.18 18.15
C GLN A 214 -13.12 -0.49 19.52
N ASP A 215 -12.95 0.83 19.53
CA ASP A 215 -12.95 1.62 20.76
C ASP A 215 -14.33 1.59 21.44
N GLU A 216 -15.41 1.67 20.67
CA GLU A 216 -16.78 1.53 21.17
C GLU A 216 -17.01 0.14 21.78
N TYR A 217 -16.63 -0.92 21.06
CA TYR A 217 -16.68 -2.30 21.56
C TYR A 217 -15.92 -2.46 22.88
N ASN A 218 -14.65 -2.01 22.92
CA ASN A 218 -13.82 -2.10 24.12
C ASN A 218 -14.44 -1.34 25.31
N SER A 219 -15.04 -0.18 25.06
CA SER A 219 -15.72 0.61 26.09
C SER A 219 -16.97 -0.10 26.64
N LEU A 220 -17.72 -0.79 25.79
CA LEU A 220 -18.90 -1.57 26.17
C LEU A 220 -18.50 -2.82 26.96
N VAL A 221 -17.45 -3.52 26.53
CA VAL A 221 -16.88 -4.67 27.26
C VAL A 221 -16.39 -4.23 28.64
N ALA A 222 -15.67 -3.12 28.74
CA ALA A 222 -15.22 -2.59 30.04
C ALA A 222 -16.40 -2.29 30.98
N LYS A 223 -17.44 -1.59 30.50
CA LYS A 223 -18.66 -1.32 31.29
C LYS A 223 -19.38 -2.60 31.70
N LYS A 224 -19.43 -3.61 30.83
CA LYS A 224 -20.01 -4.92 31.15
C LYS A 224 -19.22 -5.58 32.29
N THR A 225 -17.89 -5.64 32.18
CA THR A 225 -17.05 -6.24 33.23
C THR A 225 -17.20 -5.53 34.57
N GLU A 226 -17.28 -4.19 34.58
CA GLU A 226 -17.54 -3.41 35.79
C GLU A 226 -18.88 -3.79 36.43
N LEU A 227 -19.96 -3.87 35.65
CA LEU A 227 -21.27 -4.29 36.16
C LEU A 227 -21.27 -5.75 36.65
N GLU A 228 -20.57 -6.66 35.98
CA GLU A 228 -20.45 -8.06 36.41
C GLU A 228 -19.70 -8.18 37.74
N THR A 229 -18.62 -7.42 37.94
CA THR A 229 -17.92 -7.41 39.25
C THR A 229 -18.82 -6.87 40.37
N LEU A 230 -19.55 -5.79 40.11
CA LEU A 230 -20.54 -5.24 41.03
C LEU A 230 -21.69 -6.21 41.31
N GLN A 231 -22.08 -7.03 40.33
CA GLN A 231 -23.09 -8.10 40.48
C GLN A 231 -22.59 -9.20 41.42
N GLN A 232 -21.33 -9.64 41.27
CA GLN A 232 -20.72 -10.64 42.15
C GLN A 232 -20.63 -10.14 43.60
N VAL A 233 -20.25 -8.88 43.81
CA VAL A 233 -20.24 -8.28 45.16
C VAL A 233 -21.65 -8.29 45.76
N ASN A 234 -22.66 -7.86 45.00
CA ASN A 234 -24.05 -7.85 45.46
C ASN A 234 -24.56 -9.26 45.82
N LEU A 235 -24.26 -10.29 45.01
CA LEU A 235 -24.54 -11.69 45.33
C LEU A 235 -23.92 -12.11 46.67
N SER A 236 -22.64 -11.77 46.88
CA SER A 236 -21.96 -12.10 48.14
C SER A 236 -22.61 -11.42 49.35
N GLU A 237 -23.10 -10.18 49.20
CA GLU A 237 -23.80 -9.47 50.27
C GLU A 237 -25.19 -10.04 50.53
N GLN A 238 -25.91 -10.46 49.48
CA GLN A 238 -27.19 -11.16 49.62
C GLN A 238 -27.03 -12.47 50.39
N ASP A 239 -26.01 -13.26 50.07
CA ASP A 239 -25.72 -14.51 50.77
C ASP A 239 -25.40 -14.28 52.25
N LYS A 240 -24.62 -13.24 52.57
CA LYS A 240 -24.35 -12.83 53.97
C LYS A 240 -25.63 -12.45 54.71
N CYS A 241 -26.47 -11.60 54.11
CA CYS A 241 -27.76 -11.22 54.69
C CYS A 241 -28.69 -12.43 54.87
N TYR A 242 -28.73 -13.35 53.90
CA TYR A 242 -29.56 -14.54 53.98
C TYR A 242 -29.12 -15.49 55.10
N LYS A 243 -27.81 -15.78 55.20
CA LYS A 243 -27.23 -16.59 56.29
C LYS A 243 -27.55 -15.99 57.66
N LEU A 244 -27.43 -14.67 57.81
CA LEU A 244 -27.74 -13.95 59.04
C LEU A 244 -29.23 -14.03 59.41
N ILE A 245 -30.14 -13.85 58.44
CA ILE A 245 -31.58 -13.98 58.65
C ILE A 245 -31.93 -15.40 59.11
N VAL A 246 -31.41 -16.44 58.44
CA VAL A 246 -31.67 -17.83 58.81
C VAL A 246 -31.16 -18.14 60.22
N ALA A 247 -29.95 -17.69 60.56
CA ALA A 247 -29.36 -17.91 61.88
C ALA A 247 -30.11 -17.19 63.01
N MET A 248 -30.70 -16.03 62.73
CA MET A 248 -31.38 -15.20 63.73
C MET A 248 -32.89 -15.44 63.83
N GLN A 249 -33.48 -16.21 62.92
CA GLN A 249 -34.94 -16.40 62.83
C GLN A 249 -35.56 -16.94 64.12
N GLU A 250 -34.96 -17.97 64.71
CA GLU A 250 -35.43 -18.55 65.98
C GLU A 250 -35.34 -17.54 67.15
N SER A 251 -34.28 -16.72 67.15
CA SER A 251 -34.07 -15.68 68.18
C SER A 251 -35.02 -14.50 68.00
N TYR A 252 -35.41 -14.19 66.76
CA TYR A 252 -36.43 -13.19 66.44
C TYR A 252 -37.82 -13.66 66.87
N ASP A 253 -38.20 -14.91 66.57
CA ASP A 253 -39.52 -15.45 66.91
C ASP A 253 -39.73 -15.48 68.44
N THR A 254 -38.73 -15.95 69.19
CA THR A 254 -38.75 -15.91 70.67
C THR A 254 -38.76 -14.49 71.24
N ALA A 255 -38.00 -13.56 70.64
CA ALA A 255 -38.01 -12.15 71.05
C ALA A 255 -39.37 -11.48 70.82
N LYS A 256 -40.07 -11.83 69.73
CA LYS A 256 -41.39 -11.32 69.34
C LYS A 256 -42.53 -11.89 70.18
N GLU A 257 -42.40 -13.13 70.63
CA GLU A 257 -43.31 -13.76 71.61
C GLU A 257 -43.17 -13.17 73.03
N GLY A 258 -42.15 -12.33 73.26
CA GLY A 258 -41.96 -11.62 74.53
C GLY A 258 -41.31 -12.44 75.64
N VAL A 259 -40.77 -13.62 75.30
CA VAL A 259 -40.08 -14.50 76.24
C VAL A 259 -38.63 -14.02 76.40
N LYS A 260 -38.23 -13.68 77.63
CA LYS A 260 -36.85 -13.34 77.97
C LYS A 260 -36.19 -14.52 78.68
N ASN A 261 -35.29 -15.21 77.98
CA ASN A 261 -34.38 -16.19 78.57
C ASN A 261 -32.94 -15.72 78.43
N ASP A 262 -32.53 -14.84 79.35
CA ASP A 262 -31.15 -14.31 79.40
C ASP A 262 -30.13 -15.44 79.58
N ALA A 263 -30.48 -16.52 80.28
CA ALA A 263 -29.63 -17.68 80.49
C ALA A 263 -29.37 -18.50 79.20
N ASP A 264 -30.38 -18.69 78.35
CA ASP A 264 -30.21 -19.39 77.07
C ASP A 264 -29.49 -18.53 76.04
N THR A 265 -29.74 -17.21 76.07
CA THR A 265 -29.03 -16.22 75.25
C THR A 265 -27.54 -16.21 75.58
N GLN A 266 -27.20 -16.23 76.88
CA GLN A 266 -25.81 -16.30 77.33
C GLN A 266 -25.13 -17.61 76.91
N ARG A 267 -25.81 -18.76 77.02
CA ARG A 267 -25.28 -20.04 76.54
C ARG A 267 -25.02 -20.05 75.03
N LYS A 268 -25.89 -19.42 74.24
CA LYS A 268 -25.69 -19.28 72.79
C LYS A 268 -24.49 -18.38 72.49
N ILE A 269 -24.30 -17.28 73.24
CA ILE A 269 -23.12 -16.42 73.12
C ILE A 269 -21.84 -17.20 73.43
N ASP A 270 -21.79 -17.91 74.57
CA ASP A 270 -20.62 -18.67 75.00
C ASP A 270 -20.25 -19.77 73.98
N GLY A 271 -21.26 -20.45 73.42
CA GLY A 271 -21.06 -21.46 72.37
C GLY A 271 -20.52 -20.87 71.05
N LEU A 272 -21.02 -19.71 70.64
CA LEU A 272 -20.54 -19.01 69.44
C LEU A 272 -19.12 -18.46 69.63
N GLU A 273 -18.80 -17.91 70.81
CA GLU A 273 -17.46 -17.43 71.14
C GLU A 273 -16.43 -18.57 71.15
N THR A 274 -16.82 -19.73 71.66
CA THR A 274 -15.97 -20.93 71.62
C THR A 274 -15.68 -21.33 70.16
N SER A 275 -16.70 -21.34 69.30
CA SER A 275 -16.55 -21.66 67.88
C SER A 275 -15.69 -20.63 67.11
N ILE A 276 -15.81 -19.34 67.43
CA ILE A 276 -14.98 -18.27 66.86
C ILE A 276 -13.51 -18.47 67.29
N ASN A 277 -13.26 -18.75 68.56
CA ASN A 277 -11.92 -18.98 69.07
C ASN A 277 -11.28 -20.24 68.46
N GLU A 278 -12.03 -21.33 68.34
CA GLU A 278 -11.58 -22.54 67.63
C GLU A 278 -11.19 -22.24 66.17
N THR A 279 -11.98 -21.43 65.48
CA THR A 279 -11.69 -21.05 64.07
C THR A 279 -10.43 -20.20 63.97
N ASN A 280 -10.22 -19.25 64.90
CA ASN A 280 -9.00 -18.45 64.98
C ASN A 280 -7.76 -19.30 65.32
N GLU A 281 -7.89 -20.27 66.22
CA GLU A 281 -6.81 -21.21 66.51
C GLU A 281 -6.46 -22.08 65.30
N LEU A 282 -7.47 -22.59 64.58
CA LEU A 282 -7.26 -23.38 63.37
C LEU A 282 -6.57 -22.56 62.28
N ALA A 283 -6.96 -21.30 62.08
CA ALA A 283 -6.28 -20.39 61.14
C ALA A 283 -4.81 -20.14 61.52
N SER A 284 -4.53 -19.96 62.82
CA SER A 284 -3.16 -19.82 63.33
C SER A 284 -2.33 -21.09 63.10
N ARG A 285 -2.92 -22.27 63.36
CA ARG A 285 -2.28 -23.57 63.09
C ARG A 285 -1.99 -23.75 61.60
N TYR A 286 -2.93 -23.42 60.72
CA TYR A 286 -2.73 -23.49 59.27
C TYR A 286 -1.58 -22.58 58.81
N ASN A 287 -1.51 -21.33 59.29
CA ASN A 287 -0.40 -20.44 58.97
C ASN A 287 0.96 -21.00 59.42
N SER A 288 1.02 -21.62 60.61
CA SER A 288 2.24 -22.27 61.10
C SER A 288 2.65 -23.48 60.25
N GLN A 289 1.69 -24.29 59.81
CA GLN A 289 1.93 -25.44 58.95
C GLN A 289 2.31 -25.03 57.53
N LEU A 290 1.68 -23.99 56.98
CA LEU A 290 2.01 -23.45 55.66
C LEU A 290 3.43 -22.93 55.64
N LYS A 291 3.86 -22.24 56.69
CA LYS A 291 5.25 -21.81 56.85
C LYS A 291 6.22 -23.01 56.88
N SER A 292 5.90 -24.05 57.65
CA SER A 292 6.69 -25.29 57.68
C SER A 292 6.79 -25.96 56.30
N VAL A 293 5.70 -26.02 55.54
CA VAL A 293 5.69 -26.59 54.19
C VAL A 293 6.51 -25.74 53.22
N VAL A 294 6.44 -24.41 53.31
CA VAL A 294 7.27 -23.51 52.49
C VAL A 294 8.76 -23.68 52.84
N ASP A 295 9.09 -23.74 54.13
CA ASP A 295 10.47 -23.90 54.61
C ASP A 295 11.07 -25.28 54.22
N THR A 296 10.21 -26.29 54.02
CA THR A 296 10.62 -27.66 53.63
C THR A 296 10.33 -28.00 52.16
N LEU A 297 9.85 -27.04 51.37
CA LEU A 297 9.39 -27.26 50.00
C LEU A 297 10.54 -27.72 49.08
N GLU A 298 11.73 -27.18 49.32
CA GLU A 298 12.94 -27.59 48.62
C GLU A 298 13.23 -29.08 48.85
N LEU A 299 13.26 -29.49 50.12
CA LEU A 299 13.54 -30.86 50.58
C LEU A 299 12.48 -31.87 50.15
N ASN A 300 11.20 -31.51 50.27
CA ASN A 300 10.10 -32.46 50.11
C ASN A 300 9.49 -32.46 48.70
N VAL A 301 9.76 -31.46 47.85
CA VAL A 301 9.15 -31.35 46.51
C VAL A 301 10.20 -31.22 45.42
N PHE A 302 11.17 -30.32 45.56
CA PHE A 302 12.15 -30.07 44.50
C PHE A 302 13.22 -31.17 44.42
N PHE A 303 13.84 -31.54 45.54
CA PHE A 303 14.85 -32.60 45.57
C PHE A 303 14.33 -33.96 45.06
N PRO A 304 13.14 -34.44 45.44
CA PRO A 304 12.60 -35.71 44.93
C PRO A 304 12.29 -35.69 43.44
N LYS A 305 11.76 -34.59 42.90
CA LYS A 305 11.53 -34.46 41.46
C LYS A 305 12.83 -34.39 40.66
N LEU A 306 13.81 -33.69 41.20
CA LEU A 306 15.15 -33.62 40.61
C LEU A 306 15.83 -34.99 40.68
N ALA A 307 15.67 -35.70 41.80
CA ALA A 307 16.11 -37.08 41.94
C ALA A 307 15.46 -37.99 40.90
N GLU A 308 14.14 -37.95 40.72
CA GLU A 308 13.43 -38.76 39.71
C GLU A 308 13.95 -38.50 38.28
N GLY A 309 14.21 -37.23 37.94
CA GLY A 309 14.73 -36.86 36.62
C GLY A 309 16.17 -37.32 36.36
N ILE A 310 17.02 -37.32 37.39
CA ILE A 310 18.46 -37.65 37.25
C ILE A 310 18.73 -39.14 37.57
N THR A 311 17.79 -39.84 38.24
CA THR A 311 17.88 -41.28 38.54
C THR A 311 18.34 -42.15 37.36
N PRO A 312 17.78 -42.04 36.14
CA PRO A 312 18.23 -42.88 35.02
C PRO A 312 19.67 -42.59 34.58
N GLU A 313 20.14 -41.34 34.73
CA GLU A 313 21.52 -40.96 34.41
C GLU A 313 22.48 -41.42 35.50
N VAL A 314 22.12 -41.25 36.78
CA VAL A 314 22.89 -41.74 37.93
C VAL A 314 23.00 -43.26 37.90
N ASP A 315 21.92 -43.99 37.60
CA ASP A 315 21.96 -45.44 37.43
C ASP A 315 22.88 -45.88 36.29
N LYS A 316 22.92 -45.11 35.19
CA LYS A 316 23.82 -45.36 34.07
C LYS A 316 25.28 -45.14 34.47
N ILE A 317 25.57 -44.05 35.18
CA ILE A 317 26.91 -43.75 35.71
C ILE A 317 27.34 -44.85 36.69
N LEU A 318 26.47 -45.23 37.63
CA LEU A 318 26.73 -46.30 38.61
C LEU A 318 27.01 -47.65 37.93
N ARG A 319 26.28 -48.00 36.88
CA ARG A 319 26.53 -49.24 36.11
C ARG A 319 27.87 -49.21 35.39
N LEU A 320 28.22 -48.08 34.77
CA LEU A 320 29.49 -47.94 34.04
C LEU A 320 30.69 -47.96 35.00
N LYS A 321 30.63 -47.23 36.12
CA LYS A 321 31.66 -47.28 37.19
C LYS A 321 31.81 -48.67 37.78
N LYS A 322 30.71 -49.40 38.04
CA LYS A 322 30.79 -50.79 38.53
C LYS A 322 31.39 -51.74 37.50
N ALA A 323 31.06 -51.60 36.21
CA ALA A 323 31.65 -52.40 35.14
C ALA A 323 33.16 -52.11 35.00
N LEU A 324 33.56 -50.84 35.03
CA LEU A 324 34.96 -50.41 35.01
C LEU A 324 35.73 -50.92 36.24
N SER A 325 35.14 -50.85 37.43
CA SER A 325 35.74 -51.37 38.66
C SER A 325 35.96 -52.88 38.57
N GLN A 326 34.98 -53.64 38.05
CA GLN A 326 35.12 -55.07 37.81
C GLN A 326 36.17 -55.41 36.73
N GLU A 327 36.31 -54.59 35.68
CA GLU A 327 37.40 -54.72 34.70
C GLU A 327 38.78 -54.38 35.29
N GLN A 328 38.84 -53.47 36.26
CA GLN A 328 40.07 -53.04 36.93
C GLN A 328 40.55 -53.99 38.04
N GLU A 329 39.68 -54.83 38.64
CA GLU A 329 40.05 -55.81 39.67
C GLU A 329 41.12 -56.84 39.22
N GLY A 330 41.39 -56.96 37.91
CA GLY A 330 42.46 -57.78 37.35
C GLY A 330 43.80 -57.07 37.10
N ARG A 331 43.92 -55.77 37.37
CA ARG A 331 45.14 -54.98 37.09
C ARG A 331 46.05 -54.89 38.31
N LEU A 332 47.23 -55.51 38.20
CA LEU A 332 48.32 -55.32 39.16
C LEU A 332 48.94 -53.92 38.96
N SER A 333 49.25 -53.21 40.05
CA SER A 333 49.91 -51.90 39.96
C SER A 333 51.33 -52.04 39.39
N LEU A 334 51.90 -50.96 38.84
CA LEU A 334 53.25 -50.98 38.25
C LEU A 334 54.33 -51.46 39.22
N GLU A 335 54.17 -51.14 40.49
CA GLU A 335 55.06 -51.59 41.56
C GLU A 335 54.87 -53.08 41.84
N GLN A 336 53.63 -53.56 41.89
CA GLN A 336 53.32 -54.99 42.04
C GLN A 336 53.82 -55.82 40.86
N ILE A 337 53.70 -55.31 39.62
CA ILE A 337 54.21 -55.99 38.42
C ILE A 337 55.74 -56.08 38.49
N LYS A 338 56.43 -55.00 38.85
CA LYS A 338 57.89 -55.01 39.04
C LYS A 338 58.32 -56.00 40.13
N GLU A 339 57.61 -56.02 41.25
CA GLU A 339 57.94 -56.89 42.38
C GLU A 339 57.67 -58.37 42.07
N VAL A 340 56.54 -58.68 41.42
CA VAL A 340 56.20 -60.05 41.02
C VAL A 340 57.13 -60.55 39.91
N THR A 341 57.40 -59.73 38.90
CA THR A 341 58.30 -60.11 37.79
C THR A 341 59.73 -60.31 38.29
N SER A 342 60.23 -59.45 39.20
CA SER A 342 61.56 -59.63 39.80
C SER A 342 61.64 -60.88 40.68
N LYS A 343 60.62 -61.19 41.48
CA LYS A 343 60.57 -62.43 42.27
C LYS A 343 60.54 -63.68 41.38
N ILE A 344 59.73 -63.69 40.32
CA ILE A 344 59.65 -64.80 39.35
C ILE A 344 60.99 -65.01 38.65
N ILE A 345 61.64 -63.94 38.17
CA ILE A 345 62.94 -64.04 37.49
C ILE A 345 64.02 -64.51 38.47
N SER A 346 64.02 -64.06 39.73
CA SER A 346 64.95 -64.56 40.74
C SER A 346 64.79 -66.07 40.98
N TYR A 347 63.53 -66.54 41.01
CA TYR A 347 63.20 -67.95 41.21
C TYR A 347 63.60 -68.80 39.98
N MET A 348 63.42 -68.28 38.77
CA MET A 348 63.83 -68.95 37.53
C MET A 348 65.35 -69.01 37.36
N LYS A 349 66.10 -67.96 37.76
CA LYS A 349 67.56 -67.99 37.82
C LYS A 349 68.07 -69.03 38.82
N GLY A 350 67.39 -69.19 39.97
CA GLY A 350 67.73 -70.21 40.97
C GLY A 350 67.57 -71.66 40.51
N LYS A 351 66.84 -71.93 39.41
CA LYS A 351 66.64 -73.27 38.84
C LYS A 351 67.35 -73.50 37.49
N PHE A 352 68.31 -72.64 37.10
CA PHE A 352 69.12 -72.78 35.87
C PHE A 352 68.30 -72.95 34.57
N LEU A 353 67.15 -72.26 34.46
CA LEU A 353 66.24 -72.38 33.31
C LEU A 353 66.23 -71.15 32.38
N CYS A 354 67.14 -70.19 32.56
CA CYS A 354 67.27 -69.00 31.69
C CYS A 354 68.74 -68.71 31.35
N PRO A 355 69.07 -68.32 30.10
CA PRO A 355 70.38 -67.76 29.74
C PRO A 355 70.62 -66.43 30.47
N GLU A 356 71.88 -66.15 30.86
CA GLU A 356 72.27 -65.02 31.73
C GLU A 356 71.94 -63.61 31.21
N GLU A 357 71.47 -63.47 29.96
CA GLU A 357 71.06 -62.20 29.34
C GLU A 357 69.54 -62.12 29.11
N THR A 358 68.73 -62.24 30.17
CA THR A 358 67.29 -61.91 30.08
C THR A 358 67.05 -60.56 30.73
N ASP A 359 66.77 -59.55 29.89
CA ASP A 359 66.60 -58.17 30.31
C ASP A 359 65.22 -57.98 30.98
N THR A 360 65.22 -57.63 32.26
CA THR A 360 64.00 -57.50 33.07
C THR A 360 63.07 -56.40 32.56
N GLU A 361 63.64 -55.41 31.87
CA GLU A 361 62.88 -54.25 31.37
C GLU A 361 62.01 -54.58 30.16
N GLU A 362 62.41 -55.52 29.29
CA GLU A 362 61.60 -55.91 28.12
C GLU A 362 60.31 -56.63 28.53
N ILE A 363 60.38 -57.50 29.54
CA ILE A 363 59.21 -58.25 30.03
C ILE A 363 58.22 -57.30 30.73
N ILE A 364 58.72 -56.36 31.53
CA ILE A 364 57.89 -55.32 32.15
C ILE A 364 57.23 -54.46 31.06
N ASN A 365 57.97 -54.06 30.02
CA ASN A 365 57.44 -53.30 28.90
C ASN A 365 56.40 -54.09 28.08
N TYR A 366 56.58 -55.40 27.92
CA TYR A 366 55.60 -56.27 27.26
C TYR A 366 54.30 -56.35 28.07
N VAL A 367 54.38 -56.63 29.37
CA VAL A 367 53.21 -56.70 30.27
C VAL A 367 52.50 -55.34 30.35
N GLN A 368 53.23 -54.23 30.38
CA GLN A 368 52.66 -52.89 30.30
C GLN A 368 51.93 -52.63 28.98
N ARG A 369 52.48 -53.07 27.83
CA ARG A 369 51.82 -52.92 26.53
C ARG A 369 50.55 -53.76 26.44
N THR A 370 50.54 -54.98 26.98
CA THR A 370 49.35 -55.83 27.02
C THR A 370 48.26 -55.26 27.93
N GLN A 371 48.63 -54.63 29.06
CA GLN A 371 47.66 -53.95 29.94
C GLN A 371 47.14 -52.63 29.35
N LYS A 372 47.98 -51.84 28.66
CA LYS A 372 47.57 -50.58 28.01
C LYS A 372 46.60 -50.77 26.84
N GLN A 373 46.66 -51.89 26.12
CA GLN A 373 45.68 -52.20 25.07
C GLN A 373 44.25 -52.42 25.58
N LEU A 374 44.06 -52.55 26.90
CA LEU A 374 42.76 -52.73 27.55
C LEU A 374 42.23 -51.44 28.20
N GLU A 375 42.84 -50.27 27.96
CA GLU A 375 42.33 -48.99 28.48
C GLU A 375 40.97 -48.64 27.84
N SER A 376 39.89 -49.01 28.54
CA SER A 376 38.60 -48.33 28.39
C SER A 376 38.71 -46.95 29.04
N GLU A 377 38.43 -45.89 28.29
CA GLU A 377 38.37 -44.52 28.83
C GLU A 377 37.24 -44.42 29.85
N ASP A 378 37.56 -44.14 31.12
CA ASP A 378 36.55 -43.81 32.12
C ASP A 378 36.03 -42.40 31.85
N GLN A 379 34.89 -42.34 31.18
CA GLN A 379 34.22 -41.10 30.82
C GLN A 379 33.77 -40.27 32.05
N TYR A 380 33.73 -40.88 33.24
CA TYR A 380 33.26 -40.25 34.49
C TYR A 380 34.33 -40.22 35.59
N SER A 381 35.62 -40.18 35.21
CA SER A 381 36.75 -40.16 36.14
C SER A 381 36.78 -38.94 37.07
N PHE A 382 36.02 -37.89 36.75
CA PHE A 382 35.93 -36.66 37.53
C PHE A 382 35.03 -36.79 38.77
N LEU A 383 34.30 -37.91 38.92
CA LEU A 383 33.46 -38.19 40.08
C LEU A 383 34.18 -39.09 41.08
N ASP A 384 34.32 -38.63 42.32
CA ASP A 384 34.90 -39.39 43.43
C ASP A 384 33.88 -40.35 44.09
N GLU A 385 34.34 -41.34 44.86
CA GLU A 385 33.45 -42.31 45.52
C GLU A 385 32.44 -41.67 46.46
N SER A 386 32.83 -40.62 47.20
CA SER A 386 31.92 -39.87 48.07
C SER A 386 30.82 -39.12 47.31
N GLU A 387 31.12 -38.66 46.10
CA GLU A 387 30.15 -37.98 45.23
C GLU A 387 29.17 -38.97 44.61
N LEU A 388 29.67 -40.17 44.29
CA LEU A 388 28.88 -41.29 43.79
C LEU A 388 27.88 -41.80 44.85
N GLU A 389 28.31 -41.89 46.12
CA GLU A 389 27.44 -42.21 47.25
C GLU A 389 26.38 -41.14 47.48
N ALA A 390 26.75 -39.85 47.42
CA ALA A 390 25.81 -38.75 47.57
C ALA A 390 24.73 -38.76 46.46
N LEU A 391 25.10 -39.05 45.22
CA LEU A 391 24.16 -39.24 44.11
C LEU A 391 23.24 -40.45 44.35
N GLN A 392 23.78 -41.54 44.88
CA GLN A 392 22.99 -42.72 45.21
C GLN A 392 21.98 -42.45 46.34
N ASP A 393 22.37 -41.71 47.36
CA ASP A 393 21.49 -41.37 48.48
C ASP A 393 20.38 -40.39 48.08
N LEU A 394 20.68 -39.47 47.16
CA LEU A 394 19.70 -38.57 46.57
C LEU A 394 18.58 -39.33 45.84
N THR A 395 18.89 -40.43 45.15
CA THR A 395 17.86 -41.28 44.49
C THR A 395 16.99 -42.09 45.46
N LYS A 396 17.44 -42.30 46.69
CA LYS A 396 16.72 -43.08 47.72
C LYS A 396 15.89 -42.21 48.67
N ALA A 397 15.92 -40.88 48.51
CA ALA A 397 15.20 -39.96 49.37
C ALA A 397 13.68 -40.09 49.16
N ASN A 398 12.98 -40.63 50.17
CA ASN A 398 11.52 -40.67 50.19
C ASN A 398 10.99 -39.35 50.78
N ALA A 399 10.25 -38.57 50.01
CA ALA A 399 9.55 -37.40 50.51
C ALA A 399 8.07 -37.66 50.78
N VAL A 400 7.56 -37.06 51.85
CA VAL A 400 6.15 -37.10 52.22
C VAL A 400 5.46 -35.83 51.69
N ASN A 401 4.38 -36.00 50.94
CA ASN A 401 3.62 -34.87 50.42
C ASN A 401 2.67 -34.30 51.48
N GLU A 402 3.16 -33.31 52.24
CA GLU A 402 2.41 -32.61 53.29
C GLU A 402 1.29 -31.71 52.75
N PHE A 403 1.29 -31.39 51.45
CA PHE A 403 0.32 -30.48 50.82
C PHE A 403 -1.12 -31.02 50.86
N ILE A 404 -1.31 -32.34 50.80
CA ILE A 404 -2.66 -32.95 50.80
C ILE A 404 -3.38 -32.71 52.13
N ALA A 405 -2.65 -32.79 53.24
CA ALA A 405 -3.21 -32.49 54.56
C ALA A 405 -3.52 -30.99 54.70
N LEU A 406 -2.64 -30.16 54.14
CA LEU A 406 -2.77 -28.70 54.16
C LEU A 406 -3.95 -28.21 53.31
N ASP A 407 -4.19 -28.79 52.12
CA ASP A 407 -5.33 -28.47 51.25
C ASP A 407 -6.67 -28.84 51.90
N ARG A 408 -6.73 -29.95 52.64
CA ARG A 408 -7.93 -30.33 53.41
C ARG A 408 -8.21 -29.34 54.54
N LEU A 409 -7.16 -28.92 55.26
CA LEU A 409 -7.28 -27.90 56.30
C LEU A 409 -7.68 -26.54 55.71
N HIS A 410 -7.14 -26.18 54.55
CA HIS A 410 -7.50 -24.95 53.84
C HIS A 410 -9.00 -24.90 53.53
N LYS A 411 -9.56 -25.97 52.96
CA LYS A 411 -11.00 -26.08 52.67
C LYS A 411 -11.87 -26.02 53.92
N ASP A 412 -11.47 -26.69 55.02
CA ASP A 412 -12.21 -26.62 56.28
C ASP A 412 -12.21 -25.18 56.84
N ILE A 413 -11.04 -24.52 56.84
CA ILE A 413 -10.89 -23.13 57.30
C ILE A 413 -11.71 -22.16 56.44
N GLU A 414 -11.68 -22.31 55.11
CA GLU A 414 -12.44 -21.46 54.20
C GLU A 414 -13.95 -21.51 54.51
N THR A 415 -14.49 -22.72 54.73
CA THR A 415 -15.91 -22.86 55.12
C THR A 415 -16.25 -22.27 56.49
N ARG A 416 -15.31 -22.32 57.44
CA ARG A 416 -15.49 -21.74 58.78
C ARG A 416 -15.34 -20.21 58.77
N LEU A 417 -14.41 -19.67 58.00
CA LEU A 417 -14.23 -18.22 57.84
C LEU A 417 -15.46 -17.56 57.20
N ASP A 418 -16.11 -18.25 56.24
CA ASP A 418 -17.39 -17.84 55.65
C ASP A 418 -18.52 -17.67 56.69
N LEU A 419 -18.45 -18.40 57.79
CA LEU A 419 -19.42 -18.35 58.89
C LEU A 419 -18.99 -17.38 59.99
N LEU A 420 -17.69 -17.12 60.15
CA LEU A 420 -17.11 -16.34 61.25
C LEU A 420 -17.63 -14.90 61.30
N ASP A 421 -17.75 -14.23 60.14
CA ASP A 421 -18.32 -12.88 60.05
C ASP A 421 -19.77 -12.83 60.58
N ASN A 422 -20.56 -13.84 60.24
CA ASN A 422 -21.95 -13.96 60.67
C ASN A 422 -22.06 -14.32 62.14
N GLN A 423 -21.22 -15.24 62.64
CA GLN A 423 -21.15 -15.60 64.06
C GLN A 423 -20.73 -14.40 64.92
N THR A 424 -19.75 -13.62 64.46
CA THR A 424 -19.28 -12.41 65.17
C THR A 424 -20.37 -11.35 65.24
N ARG A 425 -21.09 -11.12 64.14
CA ARG A 425 -22.26 -10.24 64.12
C ARG A 425 -23.35 -10.77 65.06
N GLN A 426 -23.67 -12.07 65.00
CA GLN A 426 -24.68 -12.69 65.85
C GLN A 426 -24.33 -12.51 67.34
N VAL A 427 -23.08 -12.71 67.74
CA VAL A 427 -22.63 -12.46 69.12
C VAL A 427 -22.83 -11.00 69.53
N ASN A 428 -22.47 -10.05 68.67
CA ASN A 428 -22.63 -8.62 68.96
C ASN A 428 -24.11 -8.23 69.13
N ILE A 429 -25.00 -8.80 68.32
CA ILE A 429 -26.45 -8.56 68.39
C ILE A 429 -27.06 -9.22 69.64
N LEU A 430 -26.67 -10.45 69.96
CA LEU A 430 -27.13 -11.12 71.18
C LEU A 430 -26.63 -10.38 72.43
N ARG A 431 -25.39 -9.86 72.42
CA ARG A 431 -24.87 -9.00 73.50
C ARG A 431 -25.62 -7.67 73.62
N SER A 432 -25.93 -7.00 72.50
CA SER A 432 -26.71 -5.76 72.52
C SER A 432 -28.14 -6.00 73.01
N SER A 433 -28.71 -7.19 72.78
CA SER A 433 -30.02 -7.59 73.28
C SER A 433 -30.10 -7.79 74.80
N LEU A 434 -29.00 -8.22 75.43
CA LEU A 434 -28.90 -8.32 76.89
C LEU A 434 -28.93 -6.94 77.56
N VAL A 435 -28.50 -5.89 76.86
CA VAL A 435 -28.42 -4.50 77.37
C VAL A 435 -29.64 -3.66 76.95
N GLY A 436 -30.08 -3.76 75.70
CA GLY A 436 -31.16 -2.97 75.09
C GLY A 436 -32.52 -3.69 74.98
N GLY A 437 -32.60 -4.95 75.38
CA GLY A 437 -33.81 -5.78 75.30
C GLY A 437 -34.17 -6.26 73.89
N ASN A 438 -35.28 -6.99 73.78
CA ASN A 438 -35.77 -7.65 72.55
C ASN A 438 -35.96 -6.70 71.35
N ALA A 439 -36.09 -5.39 71.57
CA ALA A 439 -36.26 -4.39 70.52
C ALA A 439 -35.06 -4.30 69.56
N THR A 440 -33.85 -4.57 70.05
CA THR A 440 -32.60 -4.51 69.26
C THR A 440 -32.53 -5.64 68.23
N ILE A 441 -32.81 -6.89 68.64
CA ILE A 441 -32.88 -8.06 67.76
C ILE A 441 -33.93 -7.86 66.66
N ILE A 442 -35.10 -7.31 67.02
CA ILE A 442 -36.20 -7.06 66.08
C ILE A 442 -35.78 -6.02 65.03
N SER A 443 -35.17 -4.91 65.45
CA SER A 443 -34.70 -3.85 64.54
C SER A 443 -33.65 -4.36 63.57
N GLU A 444 -32.61 -5.05 64.05
CA GLU A 444 -31.51 -5.50 63.19
C GLU A 444 -31.92 -6.61 62.23
N PHE A 445 -32.87 -7.48 62.63
CA PHE A 445 -33.47 -8.47 61.75
C PHE A 445 -34.31 -7.84 60.64
N GLU A 446 -35.13 -6.84 60.98
CA GLU A 446 -35.93 -6.10 60.01
C GLU A 446 -35.04 -5.28 59.05
N ASP A 447 -33.98 -4.66 59.55
CA ASP A 447 -32.98 -3.96 58.73
C ASP A 447 -32.24 -4.89 57.77
N ALA A 448 -31.84 -6.08 58.23
CA ALA A 448 -31.21 -7.09 57.39
C ALA A 448 -32.16 -7.58 56.29
N LYS A 449 -33.45 -7.75 56.61
CA LYS A 449 -34.49 -8.13 55.65
C LYS A 449 -34.77 -7.02 54.62
N GLN A 450 -34.82 -5.77 55.05
CA GLN A 450 -34.96 -4.61 54.16
C GLN A 450 -33.74 -4.48 53.22
N ARG A 451 -32.52 -4.61 53.75
CA ARG A 451 -31.29 -4.64 52.93
C ARG A 451 -31.33 -5.74 51.89
N LEU A 452 -31.77 -6.95 52.24
CA LEU A 452 -31.88 -8.05 51.29
C LEU A 452 -32.90 -7.77 50.18
N ILE A 453 -34.00 -7.07 50.47
CA ILE A 453 -34.97 -6.63 49.45
C ILE A 453 -34.34 -5.59 48.51
N VAL A 454 -33.61 -4.62 49.05
CA VAL A 454 -32.91 -3.58 48.25
C VAL A 454 -31.85 -4.23 47.35
N LEU A 455 -30.99 -5.09 47.90
CA LEU A 455 -29.95 -5.80 47.15
C LEU A 455 -30.54 -6.65 46.02
N LYS A 456 -31.66 -7.36 46.26
CA LYS A 456 -32.37 -8.11 45.22
C LYS A 456 -32.93 -7.23 44.11
N LYS A 457 -33.41 -6.02 44.45
CA LYS A 457 -33.87 -5.06 43.46
C LYS A 457 -32.71 -4.54 42.61
N GLU A 458 -31.61 -4.15 43.23
CA GLU A 458 -30.39 -3.73 42.53
C GLU A 458 -29.83 -4.83 41.63
N TYR A 459 -29.89 -6.09 42.07
CA TYR A 459 -29.47 -7.25 41.28
C TYR A 459 -30.28 -7.38 39.99
N THR A 460 -31.60 -7.27 40.06
CA THR A 460 -32.47 -7.40 38.87
C THR A 460 -32.30 -6.21 37.92
N GLU A 461 -32.09 -5.00 38.43
CA GLU A 461 -31.80 -3.82 37.62
C GLU A 461 -30.45 -3.95 36.88
N ARG A 462 -29.39 -4.40 37.57
CA ARG A 462 -28.06 -4.62 36.98
C ARG A 462 -28.07 -5.78 35.98
N GLU A 463 -28.78 -6.87 36.25
CA GLU A 463 -28.95 -7.99 35.31
C GLU A 463 -29.64 -7.53 34.01
N GLY A 464 -30.64 -6.65 34.13
CA GLY A 464 -31.27 -6.00 32.99
C GLY A 464 -30.32 -5.11 32.18
N ALA A 465 -29.40 -4.40 32.85
CA ALA A 465 -28.38 -3.57 32.19
C ALA A 465 -27.32 -4.42 31.47
N ILE A 466 -26.82 -5.49 32.10
CA ILE A 466 -25.87 -6.44 31.49
C ILE A 466 -26.48 -7.08 30.24
N ARG A 467 -27.74 -7.53 30.29
CA ARG A 467 -28.44 -8.08 29.10
C ARG A 467 -28.58 -7.06 27.96
N LYS A 468 -28.73 -5.77 28.26
CA LYS A 468 -28.75 -4.72 27.23
C LYS A 468 -27.37 -4.53 26.60
N LEU A 469 -26.32 -4.50 27.42
CA LEU A 469 -24.94 -4.44 26.95
C LEU A 469 -24.57 -5.66 26.10
N ASP A 470 -24.98 -6.88 26.50
CA ASP A 470 -24.76 -8.09 25.71
C ASP A 470 -25.39 -8.01 24.32
N ARG A 471 -26.61 -7.49 24.22
CA ARG A 471 -27.25 -7.27 22.91
C ARG A 471 -26.51 -6.22 22.09
N GLN A 472 -26.02 -5.16 22.72
CA GLN A 472 -25.22 -4.14 22.03
C GLN A 472 -23.89 -4.70 21.54
N ILE A 473 -23.18 -5.46 22.38
CA ILE A 473 -21.91 -6.12 22.04
C ILE A 473 -22.13 -7.15 20.93
N HIS A 474 -23.20 -7.94 20.98
CA HIS A 474 -23.50 -8.95 19.95
C HIS A 474 -23.89 -8.34 18.60
N ASN A 475 -24.44 -7.13 18.59
CA ASN A 475 -24.74 -6.41 17.36
C ASN A 475 -23.49 -5.82 16.68
N ILE A 476 -22.38 -5.66 17.42
CA ILE A 476 -21.11 -5.19 16.86
C ILE A 476 -20.32 -6.40 16.39
N ASP A 477 -20.39 -6.65 15.09
CA ASP A 477 -19.66 -7.74 14.44
C ASP A 477 -18.20 -7.30 14.23
N VAL A 478 -17.40 -7.30 15.30
CA VAL A 478 -15.98 -6.91 15.22
C VAL A 478 -15.21 -8.01 14.49
N GLN A 479 -14.98 -7.83 13.19
CA GLN A 479 -13.91 -8.53 12.51
C GLN A 479 -12.59 -8.04 13.08
N ILE A 480 -12.00 -8.81 13.98
CA ILE A 480 -10.66 -8.57 14.53
C ILE A 480 -9.65 -8.75 13.38
N GLN A 481 -9.41 -7.69 12.60
CA GLN A 481 -8.28 -7.64 11.67
C GLN A 481 -7.05 -7.18 12.45
N GLN A 482 -6.34 -8.14 13.04
CA GLN A 482 -5.07 -7.93 13.75
C GLN A 482 -3.83 -8.14 12.85
N GLU A 483 -3.93 -7.91 11.54
CA GLU A 483 -2.75 -7.91 10.68
C GLU A 483 -2.33 -6.47 10.34
N PRO A 484 -1.03 -6.13 10.42
CA PRO A 484 -0.54 -4.92 9.77
C PRO A 484 -0.89 -5.05 8.30
N ASP A 485 -1.74 -4.14 7.81
CA ASP A 485 -2.19 -4.19 6.44
C ASP A 485 -1.03 -3.81 5.53
N ILE A 486 -0.26 -4.82 5.10
CA ILE A 486 0.86 -4.70 4.16
C ILE A 486 0.40 -3.93 2.91
N LYS A 487 -0.90 -4.00 2.55
CA LYS A 487 -1.47 -3.24 1.44
C LYS A 487 -1.54 -1.74 1.73
N TYR A 488 -1.84 -1.33 2.95
CA TYR A 488 -1.83 0.08 3.33
C TYR A 488 -0.41 0.66 3.34
N ASP A 489 0.55 -0.03 3.94
CA ASP A 489 1.95 0.44 3.99
C ASP A 489 2.57 0.52 2.58
N THR A 490 2.23 -0.43 1.71
CA THR A 490 2.59 -0.34 0.29
C THR A 490 1.87 0.81 -0.41
N LEU A 491 0.57 1.06 -0.15
CA LEU A 491 -0.14 2.22 -0.68
C LEU A 491 0.48 3.56 -0.24
N VAL A 492 0.88 3.68 1.02
CA VAL A 492 1.53 4.88 1.57
C VAL A 492 2.85 5.15 0.87
N SER A 493 3.64 4.12 0.57
CA SER A 493 4.93 4.24 -0.13
C SER A 493 4.80 4.42 -1.65
N LEU A 494 3.69 4.00 -2.26
CA LEU A 494 3.45 4.19 -3.71
C LEU A 494 3.30 5.66 -4.12
N ARG A 495 2.65 6.48 -3.29
CA ARG A 495 2.48 7.92 -3.58
C ARG A 495 3.81 8.67 -3.75
N PRO A 496 4.75 8.64 -2.76
CA PRO A 496 6.06 9.28 -2.93
C PRO A 496 6.88 8.59 -4.02
N PHE A 497 6.77 7.27 -4.18
CA PHE A 497 7.47 6.56 -5.26
C PHE A 497 7.13 7.11 -6.65
N PHE A 498 5.85 7.28 -6.98
CA PHE A 498 5.47 7.83 -8.30
C PHE A 498 5.91 9.30 -8.48
N GLU A 499 5.96 10.06 -7.41
CA GLU A 499 6.49 11.43 -7.42
C GLU A 499 8.00 11.47 -7.65
N ASP A 500 8.74 10.60 -6.96
CA ASP A 500 10.19 10.46 -7.12
C ASP A 500 10.56 9.97 -8.51
N VAL A 501 9.77 9.06 -9.09
CA VAL A 501 9.95 8.60 -10.48
C VAL A 501 9.78 9.76 -11.46
N VAL A 502 8.72 10.57 -11.33
CA VAL A 502 8.51 11.74 -12.19
C VAL A 502 9.64 12.75 -12.05
N ASN A 503 10.03 13.08 -10.82
CA ASN A 503 11.11 14.03 -10.56
C ASN A 503 12.48 13.51 -11.05
N SER A 504 12.74 12.21 -10.92
CA SER A 504 13.97 11.59 -11.43
C SER A 504 14.03 11.56 -12.95
N LEU A 505 12.90 11.28 -13.61
CA LEU A 505 12.78 11.35 -15.07
C LEU A 505 12.93 12.78 -15.59
N LEU A 506 12.32 13.75 -14.89
CA LEU A 506 12.49 15.17 -15.19
C LEU A 506 13.95 15.56 -15.09
N ARG A 507 14.64 15.24 -13.98
CA ARG A 507 16.07 15.53 -13.79
C ARG A 507 16.95 14.91 -14.88
N ARG A 508 16.70 13.65 -15.26
CA ARG A 508 17.46 12.99 -16.33
C ARG A 508 17.27 13.66 -17.70
N LYS A 509 16.06 14.15 -18.00
CA LYS A 509 15.78 14.83 -19.28
C LYS A 509 16.08 16.33 -19.22
N LYS A 510 16.15 16.92 -18.03
CA LYS A 510 16.33 18.36 -17.77
C LYS A 510 17.54 18.91 -18.50
N GLU A 511 18.73 18.33 -18.26
CA GLU A 511 19.98 18.80 -18.85
C GLU A 511 19.90 18.87 -20.39
N LYS A 512 19.32 17.83 -21.00
CA LYS A 512 19.16 17.76 -22.46
C LYS A 512 18.13 18.77 -22.98
N ILE A 513 17.03 19.01 -22.25
CA ILE A 513 16.04 20.04 -22.60
C ILE A 513 16.67 21.43 -22.51
N GLU A 514 17.40 21.71 -21.43
CA GLU A 514 18.06 23.00 -21.21
C GLU A 514 19.09 23.29 -22.29
N GLU A 515 19.89 22.29 -22.67
CA GLU A 515 20.88 22.39 -23.73
C GLU A 515 20.24 22.61 -25.11
N ASP A 516 19.28 21.75 -25.49
CA ASP A 516 18.58 21.85 -26.78
C ASP A 516 17.80 23.17 -26.89
N MET A 517 17.11 23.58 -25.81
CA MET A 517 16.41 24.87 -25.75
C MET A 517 17.38 26.03 -25.90
N ARG A 518 18.52 26.02 -25.19
CA ARG A 518 19.55 27.06 -25.30
C ARG A 518 20.07 27.17 -26.73
N GLU A 519 20.35 26.05 -27.38
CA GLU A 519 20.87 26.05 -28.75
C GLU A 519 19.82 26.58 -29.75
N GLN A 520 18.59 26.05 -29.68
CA GLN A 520 17.52 26.43 -30.59
C GLN A 520 17.07 27.88 -30.38
N LEU A 521 16.95 28.36 -29.14
CA LEU A 521 16.61 29.77 -28.87
C LEU A 521 17.72 30.71 -29.34
N ASN A 522 19.00 30.34 -29.18
CA ASN A 522 20.11 31.16 -29.70
C ASN A 522 20.13 31.25 -31.23
N LYS A 523 19.48 30.33 -31.94
CA LYS A 523 19.31 30.35 -33.40
C LYS A 523 18.06 31.12 -33.82
N LEU A 524 16.93 30.84 -33.17
CA LEU A 524 15.59 31.23 -33.62
C LEU A 524 15.06 32.51 -32.96
N LEU A 525 15.48 32.85 -31.74
CA LEU A 525 15.03 34.06 -31.05
C LEU A 525 15.93 35.25 -31.37
N ILE A 526 15.58 36.02 -32.41
CA ILE A 526 16.44 37.09 -32.96
C ILE A 526 16.79 38.17 -31.93
N SER A 527 15.83 38.57 -31.10
CA SER A 527 16.01 39.58 -30.06
C SER A 527 17.13 39.24 -29.05
N TYR A 528 17.48 37.96 -28.91
CA TYR A 528 18.53 37.48 -28.02
C TYR A 528 19.49 36.48 -28.72
N LYS A 529 19.60 36.56 -30.05
CA LYS A 529 20.36 35.61 -30.88
C LYS A 529 21.80 35.50 -30.43
N GLY A 530 22.23 34.31 -30.02
CA GLY A 530 23.59 34.06 -29.55
C GLY A 530 23.94 34.68 -28.18
N TYR A 531 22.99 35.26 -27.44
CA TYR A 531 23.20 35.91 -26.15
C TYR A 531 22.54 35.19 -24.95
N ILE A 532 21.89 34.05 -25.18
CA ILE A 532 21.32 33.21 -24.11
C ILE A 532 22.43 32.30 -23.57
N SER A 533 22.78 32.49 -22.29
CA SER A 533 23.85 31.73 -21.63
C SER A 533 23.39 30.36 -21.17
N ARG A 534 22.23 30.30 -20.50
CA ARG A 534 21.62 29.06 -20.03
C ARG A 534 20.10 29.18 -19.96
N VAL A 535 19.45 28.05 -20.09
CA VAL A 535 18.02 27.85 -19.81
C VAL A 535 17.96 27.01 -18.54
N GLU A 536 17.11 27.38 -17.59
CA GLU A 536 16.97 26.68 -16.32
C GLU A 536 15.51 26.26 -16.12
N LEU A 537 15.30 24.95 -15.93
CA LEU A 537 14.02 24.35 -15.61
C LEU A 537 13.95 24.05 -14.11
N SER A 538 12.77 24.20 -13.49
CA SER A 538 12.56 23.77 -12.10
C SER A 538 12.82 22.26 -11.90
N ASP A 539 13.30 21.88 -10.71
CA ASP A 539 13.56 20.48 -10.36
C ASP A 539 12.32 19.67 -9.96
N SER A 540 11.19 20.35 -9.75
CA SER A 540 9.91 19.76 -9.34
C SER A 540 8.84 20.11 -10.36
N MET A 541 7.99 19.13 -10.66
CA MET A 541 6.82 19.34 -11.52
C MET A 541 5.74 20.19 -10.82
N GLN A 542 5.70 20.22 -9.49
CA GLN A 542 4.68 20.99 -8.75
C GLN A 542 4.84 22.49 -9.03
N ASP A 543 6.07 23.00 -8.95
CA ASP A 543 6.45 24.40 -9.16
C ASP A 543 7.22 24.60 -10.48
N PHE A 544 6.70 24.02 -11.55
CA PHE A 544 7.37 24.03 -12.85
C PHE A 544 7.48 25.45 -13.42
N ASN A 545 8.71 25.92 -13.65
CA ASN A 545 9.01 27.20 -14.27
C ASN A 545 10.24 27.07 -15.20
N ILE A 546 10.31 27.92 -16.22
CA ILE A 546 11.45 28.03 -17.13
C ILE A 546 12.02 29.43 -17.01
N LYS A 547 13.31 29.52 -16.70
CA LYS A 547 14.06 30.77 -16.63
C LYS A 547 15.09 30.82 -17.75
N LEU A 548 15.25 32.00 -18.35
CA LEU A 548 16.25 32.27 -19.36
C LEU A 548 17.29 33.21 -18.76
N TYR A 549 18.58 32.92 -18.98
CA TYR A 549 19.66 33.79 -18.53
C TYR A 549 20.43 34.35 -19.70
N HIS A 550 20.72 35.64 -19.64
CA HIS A 550 21.57 36.32 -20.59
C HIS A 550 23.06 36.05 -20.29
N LYS A 551 23.95 36.24 -21.28
CA LYS A 551 25.41 36.16 -21.09
C LYS A 551 25.99 37.11 -20.04
N ALA A 552 25.28 38.20 -19.75
CA ALA A 552 25.64 39.14 -18.67
C ALA A 552 25.19 38.69 -17.27
N GLY A 553 24.51 37.54 -17.14
CA GLY A 553 24.09 36.95 -15.87
C GLY A 553 22.70 37.37 -15.37
N ASN A 554 22.03 38.32 -16.05
CA ASN A 554 20.66 38.72 -15.73
C ASN A 554 19.60 37.75 -16.29
N GLU A 555 18.49 37.61 -15.59
CA GLU A 555 17.33 36.84 -16.03
C GLU A 555 16.58 37.60 -17.15
N ILE A 556 16.27 36.89 -18.23
CA ILE A 556 15.42 37.39 -19.32
C ILE A 556 13.98 36.99 -18.95
N SER A 557 13.16 37.98 -18.59
CA SER A 557 11.77 37.74 -18.24
C SER A 557 10.97 37.32 -19.46
N LEU A 558 10.43 36.09 -19.44
CA LEU A 558 9.53 35.57 -20.49
C LEU A 558 8.27 36.43 -20.66
N ASN A 559 7.84 37.12 -19.59
CA ASN A 559 6.66 37.98 -19.62
C ASN A 559 6.89 39.28 -20.41
N GLN A 560 8.13 39.78 -20.41
CA GLN A 560 8.53 41.00 -21.12
C GLN A 560 8.80 40.77 -22.62
N LEU A 561 8.80 39.51 -23.06
CA LEU A 561 8.89 39.19 -24.49
C LEU A 561 7.65 39.68 -25.23
N ASN A 562 7.85 40.25 -26.43
CA ASN A 562 6.74 40.60 -27.31
C ASN A 562 5.99 39.34 -27.81
N ALA A 563 4.79 39.52 -28.36
CA ALA A 563 3.96 38.40 -28.82
C ALA A 563 4.69 37.48 -29.83
N ALA A 564 5.44 38.08 -30.74
CA ALA A 564 6.33 37.40 -31.69
C ALA A 564 7.38 36.49 -31.01
N SER A 565 8.11 37.02 -30.04
CA SER A 565 9.14 36.28 -29.30
C SER A 565 8.54 35.17 -28.44
N LYS A 566 7.37 35.40 -27.83
CA LYS A 566 6.64 34.35 -27.09
C LYS A 566 6.20 33.21 -28.00
N GLN A 567 5.76 33.52 -29.22
CA GLN A 567 5.41 32.53 -30.22
C GLN A 567 6.62 31.69 -30.64
N ILE A 568 7.77 32.34 -30.92
CA ILE A 568 9.03 31.64 -31.21
C ILE A 568 9.44 30.75 -30.03
N PHE A 569 9.34 31.25 -28.80
CA PHE A 569 9.67 30.45 -27.61
C PHE A 569 8.81 29.17 -27.50
N ILE A 570 7.48 29.26 -27.68
CA ILE A 570 6.60 28.08 -27.68
C ILE A 570 7.01 27.10 -28.79
N GLN A 571 7.27 27.62 -29.98
CA GLN A 571 7.67 26.84 -31.14
C GLN A 571 8.97 26.06 -30.88
N VAL A 572 9.96 26.71 -30.29
CA VAL A 572 11.20 26.06 -29.87
C VAL A 572 10.94 25.01 -28.79
N LEU A 573 10.14 25.34 -27.78
CA LEU A 573 9.78 24.40 -26.72
C LEU A 573 9.13 23.15 -27.31
N LEU A 574 8.12 23.30 -28.17
CA LEU A 574 7.44 22.15 -28.79
C LEU A 574 8.39 21.31 -29.65
N LYS A 575 9.32 21.95 -30.38
CA LYS A 575 10.35 21.25 -31.15
C LYS A 575 11.28 20.42 -30.26
N VAL A 576 11.79 21.02 -29.17
CA VAL A 576 12.67 20.32 -28.21
C VAL A 576 11.92 19.18 -27.53
N LEU A 577 10.69 19.42 -27.08
CA LEU A 577 9.86 18.41 -26.45
C LEU A 577 9.56 17.25 -27.38
N ARG A 578 9.32 17.50 -28.68
CA ARG A 578 9.15 16.43 -29.67
C ARG A 578 10.42 15.61 -29.84
N ASN A 579 11.58 16.26 -30.01
CA ASN A 579 12.85 15.55 -30.22
C ASN A 579 13.24 14.64 -29.03
N LEU A 580 12.72 14.94 -27.84
CA LEU A 580 12.95 14.18 -26.61
C LEU A 580 11.79 13.24 -26.23
N GLY A 581 10.67 13.35 -26.94
CA GLY A 581 9.52 12.48 -26.81
C GLY A 581 9.65 11.22 -27.67
N ASP A 582 8.94 10.16 -27.29
CA ASP A 582 8.89 8.92 -28.09
C ASP A 582 7.93 9.02 -29.29
N TYR A 583 7.26 10.17 -29.44
CA TYR A 583 6.31 10.43 -30.50
C TYR A 583 6.93 11.34 -31.56
N ASN A 584 6.83 10.93 -32.83
CA ASN A 584 7.12 11.79 -33.97
C ASN A 584 5.83 12.10 -34.75
N PRO A 585 4.94 12.95 -34.22
CA PRO A 585 3.68 13.28 -34.86
C PRO A 585 3.86 14.28 -36.01
N PRO A 586 2.92 14.30 -36.97
CA PRO A 586 2.92 15.34 -38.00
C PRO A 586 2.55 16.68 -37.37
N VAL A 587 3.13 17.75 -37.88
CA VAL A 587 2.83 19.11 -37.42
C VAL A 587 1.97 19.81 -38.46
N MET A 588 0.87 20.41 -38.04
CA MET A 588 -0.03 21.19 -38.89
C MET A 588 -0.26 22.55 -38.27
N ILE A 589 -0.03 23.59 -39.06
CA ILE A 589 0.00 24.97 -38.58
C ILE A 589 -0.94 25.80 -39.45
N ASP A 590 -1.99 26.36 -38.87
CA ASP A 590 -2.70 27.51 -39.48
C ASP A 590 -1.88 28.75 -39.15
N THR A 591 -1.05 29.18 -40.09
CA THR A 591 0.02 30.15 -39.82
C THR A 591 -0.55 31.54 -39.63
N VAL A 592 -0.25 32.20 -38.51
CA VAL A 592 -0.40 33.66 -38.38
C VAL A 592 1.01 34.25 -38.29
N MET A 593 1.46 34.82 -39.40
CA MET A 593 2.82 35.39 -39.56
C MET A 593 2.83 36.93 -39.60
N GLY A 594 1.65 37.56 -39.52
CA GLY A 594 1.49 39.01 -39.72
C GLY A 594 2.07 39.89 -38.62
N VAL A 595 2.54 39.31 -37.50
CA VAL A 595 3.08 40.03 -36.32
C VAL A 595 4.61 39.90 -36.21
N LEU A 596 5.25 39.18 -37.14
CA LEU A 596 6.70 38.95 -37.17
C LEU A 596 7.39 39.93 -38.13
N ASP A 597 8.56 40.41 -37.73
CA ASP A 597 9.49 41.20 -38.55
C ASP A 597 10.17 40.33 -39.62
N GLU A 598 10.76 40.97 -40.64
CA GLU A 598 11.29 40.25 -41.82
C GLU A 598 12.45 39.31 -41.47
N GLU A 599 13.35 39.71 -40.58
CA GLU A 599 14.44 38.83 -40.14
C GLU A 599 13.92 37.57 -39.42
N SER A 600 12.89 37.71 -38.57
CA SER A 600 12.25 36.56 -37.90
C SER A 600 11.57 35.63 -38.89
N ARG A 601 10.96 36.18 -39.94
CA ARG A 601 10.32 35.38 -40.98
C ARG A 601 11.35 34.55 -41.74
N ASP A 602 12.49 35.14 -42.08
CA ASP A 602 13.56 34.45 -42.81
C ASP A 602 14.08 33.22 -42.04
N VAL A 603 14.40 33.42 -40.77
CA VAL A 603 14.86 32.33 -39.89
C VAL A 603 13.80 31.24 -39.73
N LEU A 604 12.51 31.60 -39.70
CA LEU A 604 11.46 30.59 -39.63
C LEU A 604 11.33 29.76 -40.91
N MET A 605 11.47 30.39 -42.08
CA MET A 605 11.37 29.71 -43.38
C MET A 605 12.56 28.80 -43.67
N GLU A 606 13.77 29.25 -43.35
CA GLU A 606 15.01 28.56 -43.70
C GLU A 606 15.43 27.52 -42.66
N GLU A 607 15.20 27.80 -41.37
CA GLU A 607 15.73 26.96 -40.28
C GLU A 607 14.61 26.25 -39.52
N TYR A 608 13.54 26.95 -39.14
CA TYR A 608 12.51 26.37 -38.27
C TYR A 608 11.61 25.36 -38.98
N PHE A 609 10.84 25.75 -40.00
CA PHE A 609 9.88 24.84 -40.64
C PHE A 609 10.49 23.61 -41.30
N PRO A 610 11.66 23.68 -41.96
CA PRO A 610 12.28 22.49 -42.55
C PRO A 610 12.73 21.47 -41.51
N SER A 611 13.28 21.94 -40.39
CA SER A 611 13.61 21.08 -39.25
C SER A 611 12.44 20.94 -38.26
N LEU A 612 11.26 21.42 -38.70
CA LEU A 612 9.90 21.27 -38.20
C LEU A 612 9.74 19.90 -37.62
N ALA A 613 9.25 18.98 -38.42
CA ALA A 613 9.02 17.57 -38.15
C ALA A 613 9.23 16.82 -39.46
N ASP A 614 9.24 15.49 -39.41
CA ASP A 614 9.29 14.64 -40.63
C ASP A 614 8.16 14.96 -41.63
N GLN A 615 7.06 15.53 -41.12
CA GLN A 615 5.97 16.07 -41.92
C GLN A 615 5.43 17.35 -41.29
N THR A 616 5.46 18.44 -42.05
CA THR A 616 4.93 19.75 -41.66
C THR A 616 3.91 20.24 -42.70
N ILE A 617 2.66 20.49 -42.29
CA ILE A 617 1.59 21.00 -43.15
C ILE A 617 1.33 22.47 -42.78
N LEU A 618 1.64 23.39 -43.68
CA LEU A 618 1.45 24.82 -43.49
C LEU A 618 0.19 25.28 -44.22
N LEU A 619 -0.81 25.73 -43.48
CA LEU A 619 -1.96 26.43 -44.02
C LEU A 619 -1.69 27.93 -43.97
N CYS A 620 -1.74 28.61 -45.11
CA CYS A 620 -1.37 30.02 -45.17
C CYS A 620 -2.12 30.81 -46.25
N THR A 621 -2.08 32.13 -46.12
CA THR A 621 -2.50 33.13 -47.11
C THR A 621 -1.29 33.74 -47.82
N THR A 622 -1.52 34.48 -48.90
CA THR A 622 -0.46 35.23 -49.60
C THR A 622 0.16 36.34 -48.75
N SER A 623 -0.51 36.79 -47.69
CA SER A 623 0.04 37.73 -46.71
C SER A 623 0.97 37.07 -45.69
N GLU A 624 0.82 35.75 -45.46
CA GLU A 624 1.62 34.99 -44.50
C GLU A 624 2.84 34.35 -45.13
N ILE A 625 2.71 33.77 -46.33
CA ILE A 625 3.85 33.31 -47.12
C ILE A 625 3.80 34.05 -48.45
N ARG A 626 4.66 35.06 -48.57
CA ARG A 626 4.69 35.93 -49.75
C ARG A 626 5.28 35.17 -50.94
N LYS A 627 4.61 35.25 -52.08
CA LYS A 627 5.02 34.58 -53.32
C LYS A 627 6.42 34.98 -53.79
N ASP A 628 6.73 36.28 -53.69
CA ASP A 628 7.92 36.84 -54.33
C ASP A 628 9.18 36.74 -53.46
N SER A 629 9.02 36.56 -52.13
CA SER A 629 10.11 36.47 -51.15
C SER A 629 10.13 35.12 -50.43
N ASP A 630 9.14 34.86 -49.58
CA ASP A 630 9.19 33.79 -48.58
C ASP A 630 9.07 32.40 -49.22
N TYR A 631 8.25 32.30 -50.27
CA TYR A 631 8.07 31.04 -51.01
C TYR A 631 9.40 30.52 -51.56
N LYS A 632 10.24 31.38 -52.12
CA LYS A 632 11.55 30.98 -52.69
C LYS A 632 12.50 30.40 -51.65
N LYS A 633 12.38 30.83 -50.39
CA LYS A 633 13.23 30.36 -49.29
C LYS A 633 12.81 28.98 -48.79
N ILE A 634 11.51 28.70 -48.82
CA ILE A 634 10.96 27.43 -48.34
C ILE A 634 10.81 26.37 -49.45
N GLU A 635 10.75 26.77 -50.72
CA GLU A 635 10.49 25.90 -51.89
C GLU A 635 11.34 24.63 -51.90
N GLY A 636 12.64 24.73 -51.60
CA GLY A 636 13.56 23.59 -51.58
C GLY A 636 13.21 22.49 -50.58
N PHE A 637 12.34 22.77 -49.61
CA PHE A 637 11.88 21.84 -48.57
C PHE A 637 10.42 21.40 -48.75
N VAL A 638 9.72 21.90 -49.78
CA VAL A 638 8.31 21.62 -50.03
C VAL A 638 8.16 20.39 -50.93
N SER A 639 7.52 19.34 -50.42
CA SER A 639 7.14 18.16 -51.21
C SER A 639 5.95 18.42 -52.11
N ARG A 640 4.96 19.16 -51.60
CA ARG A 640 3.67 19.39 -52.29
C ARG A 640 3.14 20.77 -51.95
N SER A 641 2.53 21.40 -52.94
CA SER A 641 1.89 22.70 -52.78
C SER A 641 0.49 22.70 -53.39
N TYR A 642 -0.48 23.26 -52.67
CA TYR A 642 -1.88 23.28 -53.05
C TYR A 642 -2.48 24.67 -52.85
N THR A 643 -3.52 24.98 -53.62
CA THR A 643 -4.33 26.19 -53.45
C THR A 643 -5.80 25.84 -53.30
N LEU A 644 -6.40 26.25 -52.18
CA LEU A 644 -7.83 26.13 -51.93
C LEU A 644 -8.58 27.27 -52.62
N LYS A 645 -9.51 26.92 -53.52
CA LYS A 645 -10.39 27.87 -54.19
C LYS A 645 -11.83 27.69 -53.76
N ARG A 646 -12.38 28.73 -53.15
CA ARG A 646 -13.79 28.79 -52.76
C ARG A 646 -14.62 29.23 -53.96
N ASN A 647 -15.55 28.38 -54.39
CA ASN A 647 -16.61 28.79 -55.31
C ASN A 647 -17.83 29.22 -54.48
N ILE A 648 -18.13 30.53 -54.51
CA ILE A 648 -19.22 31.12 -53.73
C ILE A 648 -20.58 30.72 -54.31
N GLU A 649 -20.71 30.63 -55.64
CA GLU A 649 -21.97 30.27 -56.29
C GLU A 649 -22.31 28.79 -56.08
N ALA A 650 -21.34 27.91 -56.34
CA ALA A 650 -21.51 26.47 -56.14
C ALA A 650 -21.44 26.05 -54.65
N GLN A 651 -21.17 27.00 -53.76
CA GLN A 651 -21.01 26.78 -52.31
C GLN A 651 -20.04 25.64 -51.95
N ASN A 652 -19.04 25.35 -52.80
CA ASN A 652 -18.02 24.33 -52.57
C ASN A 652 -16.59 24.91 -52.60
N THR A 653 -15.62 24.11 -52.16
CA THR A 653 -14.20 24.44 -52.19
C THR A 653 -13.49 23.35 -52.94
N THR A 654 -12.71 23.72 -53.94
CA THR A 654 -11.86 22.82 -54.72
C THR A 654 -10.40 23.09 -54.41
N VAL A 655 -9.54 22.14 -54.79
CA VAL A 655 -8.09 22.26 -54.63
C VAL A 655 -7.44 22.23 -56.00
N GLU A 656 -6.51 23.14 -56.20
CA GLU A 656 -5.63 23.16 -57.36
C GLU A 656 -4.19 22.88 -56.94
N ASP A 657 -3.43 22.23 -57.81
CA ASP A 657 -2.00 22.03 -57.62
C ASP A 657 -1.24 23.36 -57.79
N GLY A 658 -0.21 23.54 -56.97
CA GLY A 658 0.60 24.75 -56.93
C GLY A 658 0.20 25.72 -55.82
N TYR A 659 1.12 26.64 -55.49
CA TYR A 659 0.92 27.70 -54.52
C TYR A 659 0.50 29.01 -55.19
N PHE A 660 -0.80 29.32 -55.15
CA PHE A 660 -1.44 30.46 -55.80
C PHE A 660 -0.97 30.70 -57.26
N GLY A 661 -0.93 29.62 -58.05
CA GLY A 661 -0.51 29.63 -59.46
C GLY A 661 0.99 29.40 -59.70
N ILE A 662 1.80 29.26 -58.66
CA ILE A 662 3.21 28.87 -58.75
C ILE A 662 3.30 27.35 -58.64
N GLN A 663 3.89 26.69 -59.63
CA GLN A 663 4.17 25.26 -59.55
C GLN A 663 5.53 25.01 -58.88
N LEU A 664 5.64 23.90 -58.17
CA LEU A 664 6.91 23.44 -57.61
C LEU A 664 7.88 23.14 -58.75
N SER A 665 9.09 23.66 -58.61
CA SER A 665 10.22 23.23 -59.44
C SER A 665 10.53 21.75 -59.15
N ASP A 666 10.67 20.92 -60.19
CA ASP A 666 11.00 19.49 -60.04
C ASP A 666 12.34 19.28 -59.29
#